data_AF-A0A800N1W1-F1
#
_entry.id   AF-A0A800N1W1-F1
#
_cell.length_a   1.000
_cell.length_b   1.000
_cell.length_c   1.000
_cell.angle_alpha   90.00
_cell.angle_beta   90.00
_cell.angle_gamma   90.00
#
_symmetry.space_group_name_H-M   'P 1'
#
loop_
_entity.id
_entity.type
_entity.pdbx_description
1 polymer ?
#
loop_
_entity_poly.entity_id
_entity_poly.type
_entity_poly.pdbx_seq_one_letter_code
_entity_poly.pdbx_strand_id
1 'polypeptide(L)'
;MRSISAILPLQVCFCVFALGFSPAFAQGVDDCINAQSIVGEGTWSVDTTSAVTDGPADACGQSSDIHNDVWFRWTANATEDHLISTCPGADFDTVIAIYDGGGCPAAGLIVCNDDSCGLQSQVMISAVAGTDYLVRVGGWSPANSGMATMEVEAIVTLPNDDCSAPIALSGYGIFNTDTSMASTEGPSNGCGQGGQIHNDLWFAWTAPLTEDAELSTCGASWDTTVAIYDGLACPVGAPLACNDDSCSIQTRVAFPAVAGNAYLLRIGGWNSSASGILDFTLDTSSNVGCSTPPVGPDVIIGDLPSVHNYGGLGGIGAYSLATTACNVGDSTMNWSGSNALHPVIGANLYRVEGGRIEQLGLSWLKHGFASATGTYCCTCINPGSSQIMGIGCSDPYGATTNGAQPSLGPRSEIDPWTGVFPYPFTSQGQSGDVLFKRLQVPNSDLDPSSHADAAYVLEGQYVTPDDSIAGNQHNNVSWTHASVGGFSNGSFDLAVVGETRQVQPAVFAWQEVDPLVRIESAAPAGDGMFLVASRAYDNGNGTWRYEYAVYNQISARAAGSFAVPIQPGAAVTAAGFKDVEHHSGEVWDGTDWSYSASFESVQWNTLDHSVSPLANAIRWGTLYNFTLTVDVAPVDGMIELGLFVPGAEDSLAIGAVVPGVAGFGERICSPAAANSVGQSAAIFALGSPLASDNDLTLLTLGMATNQFGYCLASQSGAFIPNPGGSAGNLCLGNPIARFVSQVQNSGGSGSFSVVVDLTSIPSTPVHAVVAGETWYYQTWYRDSVLGIPTSNFSDGIRIAFQ
;
A
#
# COMPACT_ATOMS: atom_id res chain seq x y z
N MET A 1 30.86 55.18 3.26
CA MET A 1 30.54 56.18 4.29
C MET A 1 29.42 55.61 5.15
N ARG A 2 29.73 55.29 6.42
CA ARG A 2 28.87 54.89 7.57
C ARG A 2 28.01 53.62 7.37
N SER A 3 27.92 52.64 8.28
CA SER A 3 28.34 52.49 9.68
C SER A 3 28.49 51.01 10.04
N ILE A 4 29.34 50.70 11.02
CA ILE A 4 29.56 49.38 11.65
C ILE A 4 28.39 49.05 12.59
N SER A 5 27.95 47.79 12.64
CA SER A 5 27.53 47.11 13.89
C SER A 5 27.49 45.60 13.73
N ALA A 6 28.09 44.93 14.70
CA ALA A 6 28.28 43.48 14.80
C ALA A 6 26.97 42.75 15.13
N ILE A 7 26.81 41.55 14.58
CA ILE A 7 25.73 40.62 14.90
C ILE A 7 26.20 39.74 16.06
N LEU A 8 25.54 39.87 17.22
CA LEU A 8 25.58 38.91 18.33
C LEU A 8 24.49 37.84 18.11
N PRO A 9 24.68 36.59 18.58
CA PRO A 9 23.66 35.56 18.48
C PRO A 9 22.54 35.80 19.50
N LEU A 10 21.30 35.68 19.05
CA LEU A 10 20.09 35.76 19.88
C LEU A 10 19.95 34.44 20.65
N GLN A 11 20.27 34.50 21.94
CA GLN A 11 20.04 33.43 22.89
C GLN A 11 18.53 33.38 23.19
N VAL A 12 17.83 32.38 22.67
CA VAL A 12 16.43 32.12 23.01
C VAL A 12 16.39 31.67 24.47
N CYS A 13 15.92 32.58 25.32
CA CYS A 13 15.68 32.33 26.74
C CYS A 13 14.46 31.39 26.85
N PHE A 14 14.70 30.13 27.23
CA PHE A 14 13.63 29.27 27.73
C PHE A 14 13.13 29.88 29.05
N CYS A 15 11.96 30.52 29.01
CA CYS A 15 11.18 30.77 30.23
C CYS A 15 10.73 29.41 30.77
N VAL A 16 11.44 28.90 31.78
CA VAL A 16 10.90 27.86 32.65
C VAL A 16 9.71 28.46 33.38
N PHE A 17 8.49 28.14 32.92
CA PHE A 17 7.31 28.29 33.76
C PHE A 17 7.44 27.28 34.89
N ALA A 18 7.87 27.75 36.06
CA ALA A 18 7.68 27.01 37.29
C ALA A 18 6.17 26.93 37.53
N LEU A 19 5.57 25.79 37.19
CA LEU A 19 4.22 25.41 37.62
C LEU A 19 4.26 25.36 39.15
N GLY A 20 3.78 26.43 39.79
CA GLY A 20 3.47 26.40 41.20
C GLY A 20 2.28 25.47 41.38
N PHE A 21 2.50 24.31 41.99
CA PHE A 21 1.42 23.52 42.57
C PHE A 21 0.70 24.40 43.60
N SER A 22 -0.44 24.97 43.20
CA SER A 22 -1.45 25.34 44.18
C SER A 22 -1.97 24.05 44.80
N PRO A 23 -2.17 23.99 46.13
CA PRO A 23 -2.88 22.86 46.71
C PRO A 23 -4.26 22.84 46.06
N ALA A 24 -4.57 21.75 45.34
CA ALA A 24 -5.90 21.52 44.82
C ALA A 24 -6.86 21.52 46.01
N PHE A 25 -7.82 22.45 46.02
CA PHE A 25 -8.95 22.35 46.93
C PHE A 25 -9.71 21.06 46.59
N ALA A 26 -10.27 20.39 47.59
CA ALA A 26 -11.22 19.30 47.40
C ALA A 26 -12.25 19.66 46.31
N GLN A 27 -12.49 18.74 45.38
CA GLN A 27 -13.30 18.91 44.18
C GLN A 27 -14.28 17.73 44.05
N GLY A 28 -15.36 17.95 43.30
CA GLY A 28 -16.56 17.11 43.30
C GLY A 28 -17.69 17.76 44.11
N VAL A 29 -18.89 17.79 43.54
CA VAL A 29 -20.08 18.34 44.21
C VAL A 29 -20.98 17.21 44.66
N ASP A 30 -21.46 17.30 45.90
CA ASP A 30 -22.36 16.34 46.54
C ASP A 30 -23.65 16.13 45.72
N ASP A 31 -24.31 17.22 45.31
CA ASP A 31 -25.55 17.12 44.53
C ASP A 31 -25.30 16.97 43.01
N CYS A 32 -25.88 15.93 42.39
CA CYS A 32 -25.77 15.68 40.94
C CYS A 32 -26.22 16.86 40.06
N ILE A 33 -27.16 17.69 40.54
CA ILE A 33 -27.73 18.78 39.75
C ILE A 33 -26.76 19.95 39.59
N ASN A 34 -25.76 20.01 40.47
CA ASN A 34 -24.71 21.01 40.50
C ASN A 34 -23.34 20.38 40.24
N ALA A 35 -23.29 19.23 39.56
CA ALA A 35 -22.07 18.50 39.24
C ALA A 35 -20.97 19.43 38.73
N GLN A 36 -19.76 19.26 39.26
CA GLN A 36 -18.64 20.14 38.93
C GLN A 36 -18.28 20.03 37.45
N SER A 37 -18.33 21.13 36.71
CA SER A 37 -17.91 21.14 35.31
C SER A 37 -16.41 20.97 35.16
N ILE A 38 -16.02 19.97 34.38
CA ILE A 38 -14.64 19.68 33.97
C ILE A 38 -14.63 19.42 32.46
N VAL A 39 -13.50 19.65 31.78
CA VAL A 39 -13.40 19.59 30.31
C VAL A 39 -12.11 18.89 29.91
N GLY A 40 -12.20 18.00 28.93
CA GLY A 40 -11.06 17.30 28.33
C GLY A 40 -10.34 16.36 29.30
N GLU A 41 -9.09 16.06 29.01
CA GLU A 41 -8.20 15.26 29.84
C GLU A 41 -7.67 16.08 31.02
N GLY A 42 -7.29 15.39 32.09
CA GLY A 42 -6.66 16.02 33.24
C GLY A 42 -6.81 15.23 34.52
N THR A 43 -6.47 15.91 35.61
CA THR A 43 -6.44 15.32 36.95
C THR A 43 -7.21 16.22 37.92
N TRP A 44 -8.17 15.66 38.64
CA TRP A 44 -9.04 16.37 39.59
C TRP A 44 -9.01 15.69 40.95
N SER A 45 -9.01 16.48 42.02
CA SER A 45 -9.17 15.92 43.36
C SER A 45 -10.62 15.49 43.59
N VAL A 46 -10.80 14.44 44.38
CA VAL A 46 -12.11 13.90 44.80
C VAL A 46 -12.13 13.89 46.32
N ASP A 47 -13.18 14.44 46.94
CA ASP A 47 -13.41 14.38 48.39
C ASP A 47 -14.85 13.94 48.66
N THR A 48 -15.00 12.70 49.12
CA THR A 48 -16.31 12.11 49.47
C THR A 48 -16.60 12.19 50.97
N THR A 49 -15.71 12.77 51.78
CA THR A 49 -15.77 12.65 53.26
C THR A 49 -17.03 13.24 53.89
N SER A 50 -17.62 14.25 53.25
CA SER A 50 -18.84 14.93 53.72
C SER A 50 -20.03 14.73 52.78
N ALA A 51 -19.90 13.87 51.78
CA ALA A 51 -20.94 13.61 50.78
C ALA A 51 -22.04 12.71 51.33
N VAL A 52 -23.24 12.81 50.77
CA VAL A 52 -24.39 11.94 51.01
C VAL A 52 -24.80 11.26 49.72
N THR A 53 -25.29 10.02 49.81
CA THR A 53 -25.75 9.28 48.62
C THR A 53 -26.99 9.93 47.99
N ASP A 54 -26.84 10.56 46.83
CA ASP A 54 -27.92 11.28 46.14
C ASP A 54 -28.22 10.77 44.71
N GLY A 55 -27.41 9.84 44.19
CA GLY A 55 -27.60 9.19 42.89
C GLY A 55 -28.62 8.05 42.82
N PRO A 56 -28.88 7.54 41.60
CA PRO A 56 -29.63 6.30 41.40
C PRO A 56 -28.92 5.10 42.06
N ALA A 57 -29.69 4.10 42.49
CA ALA A 57 -29.09 2.88 43.04
C ALA A 57 -28.50 2.03 41.90
N ASP A 58 -27.19 2.16 41.66
CA ASP A 58 -26.49 1.44 40.62
C ASP A 58 -25.66 0.30 41.21
N ALA A 59 -26.04 -0.93 40.85
CA ALA A 59 -25.26 -2.09 41.21
C ALA A 59 -23.97 -2.10 40.39
N CYS A 60 -22.86 -1.80 41.04
CA CYS A 60 -21.55 -1.78 40.42
C CYS A 60 -20.60 -2.77 41.08
N GLY A 61 -20.15 -3.75 40.31
CA GLY A 61 -19.42 -4.91 40.83
C GLY A 61 -20.21 -5.65 41.90
N GLN A 62 -19.68 -5.75 43.12
CA GLN A 62 -20.39 -6.35 44.26
C GLN A 62 -21.16 -5.35 45.13
N SER A 63 -21.03 -4.05 44.87
CA SER A 63 -21.81 -3.05 45.59
C SER A 63 -23.25 -2.98 45.09
N SER A 64 -24.18 -2.75 46.01
CA SER A 64 -25.58 -2.50 45.68
C SER A 64 -25.87 -1.04 45.29
N ASP A 65 -24.92 -0.13 45.52
CA ASP A 65 -25.01 1.31 45.20
C ASP A 65 -23.62 1.96 45.22
N ILE A 66 -23.52 3.23 44.82
CA ILE A 66 -22.33 4.06 44.94
C ILE A 66 -22.56 5.03 46.10
N HIS A 67 -21.87 4.81 47.22
CA HIS A 67 -22.14 5.50 48.46
C HIS A 67 -21.31 6.78 48.64
N ASN A 68 -21.78 7.75 49.43
CA ASN A 68 -21.05 9.01 49.70
C ASN A 68 -20.44 9.60 48.40
N ASP A 69 -21.28 9.87 47.41
CA ASP A 69 -20.88 10.16 46.04
C ASP A 69 -20.66 11.66 45.79
N VAL A 70 -19.76 11.95 44.86
CA VAL A 70 -19.62 13.28 44.29
C VAL A 70 -19.69 13.21 42.77
N TRP A 71 -20.11 14.32 42.18
CA TRP A 71 -20.44 14.41 40.76
C TRP A 71 -19.59 15.42 40.02
N PHE A 72 -19.17 15.01 38.83
CA PHE A 72 -18.53 15.83 37.83
C PHE A 72 -19.34 15.79 36.54
N ARG A 73 -19.52 16.94 35.91
CA ARG A 73 -20.01 17.03 34.52
C ARG A 73 -18.78 17.19 33.63
N TRP A 74 -18.43 16.13 32.93
CA TRP A 74 -17.27 16.08 32.05
C TRP A 74 -17.68 16.32 30.60
N THR A 75 -17.14 17.38 29.99
CA THR A 75 -17.27 17.63 28.55
C THR A 75 -16.07 17.07 27.82
N ALA A 76 -16.26 16.07 26.96
CA ALA A 76 -15.19 15.52 26.14
C ALA A 76 -14.70 16.56 25.11
N ASN A 77 -13.39 16.63 24.87
CA ASN A 77 -12.75 17.54 23.91
C ASN A 77 -12.45 16.86 22.56
N ALA A 78 -12.43 15.54 22.52
CA ALA A 78 -12.21 14.72 21.34
C ALA A 78 -13.25 13.59 21.25
N THR A 79 -13.44 13.03 20.04
CA THR A 79 -14.28 11.85 19.81
C THR A 79 -13.36 10.63 19.77
N GLU A 80 -13.12 10.02 20.93
CA GLU A 80 -12.21 8.90 21.12
C GLU A 80 -12.53 8.16 22.43
N ASP A 81 -11.83 7.06 22.69
CA ASP A 81 -11.94 6.34 23.96
C ASP A 81 -11.17 7.09 25.05
N HIS A 82 -11.74 7.17 26.25
CA HIS A 82 -11.09 7.75 27.43
C HIS A 82 -11.09 6.75 28.59
N LEU A 83 -10.00 6.72 29.34
CA LEU A 83 -9.87 6.05 30.63
C LEU A 83 -10.15 7.06 31.74
N ILE A 84 -11.09 6.72 32.62
CA ILE A 84 -11.38 7.49 33.83
C ILE A 84 -10.99 6.64 35.03
N SER A 85 -10.03 7.11 35.80
CA SER A 85 -9.30 6.31 36.79
C SER A 85 -9.22 7.02 38.14
N THR A 86 -9.33 6.25 39.24
CA THR A 86 -8.90 6.68 40.58
C THR A 86 -7.59 6.02 41.03
N CYS A 87 -6.95 5.31 40.10
CA CYS A 87 -5.72 4.56 40.27
C CYS A 87 -4.46 5.39 39.92
N PRO A 88 -3.36 5.27 40.67
CA PRO A 88 -3.24 4.85 42.06
C PRO A 88 -3.35 6.04 43.02
N GLY A 89 -4.02 5.87 44.16
CA GLY A 89 -3.82 6.78 45.30
C GLY A 89 -5.04 7.20 46.09
N ALA A 90 -6.22 6.63 45.82
CA ALA A 90 -7.36 6.81 46.71
C ALA A 90 -7.10 6.18 48.10
N ASP A 91 -7.54 6.87 49.16
CA ASP A 91 -7.41 6.39 50.54
C ASP A 91 -8.63 5.58 51.03
N PHE A 92 -9.60 5.34 50.14
CA PHE A 92 -10.81 4.57 50.36
C PHE A 92 -11.10 3.64 49.17
N ASP A 93 -12.08 2.76 49.37
CA ASP A 93 -12.58 1.80 48.39
C ASP A 93 -13.49 2.53 47.39
N THR A 94 -13.00 2.83 46.19
CA THR A 94 -13.68 3.72 45.23
C THR A 94 -14.57 2.95 44.27
N VAL A 95 -15.68 3.57 43.84
CA VAL A 95 -16.56 3.09 42.78
C VAL A 95 -16.80 4.24 41.81
N ILE A 96 -16.63 4.00 40.51
CA ILE A 96 -16.86 5.00 39.44
C ILE A 96 -18.04 4.56 38.59
N ALA A 97 -18.93 5.49 38.25
CA ALA A 97 -19.99 5.30 37.25
C ALA A 97 -20.07 6.48 36.30
N ILE A 98 -20.31 6.20 35.01
CA ILE A 98 -20.47 7.20 33.96
C ILE A 98 -21.88 7.13 33.38
N TYR A 99 -22.50 8.28 33.16
CA TYR A 99 -23.83 8.41 32.58
C TYR A 99 -23.81 9.32 31.36
N ASP A 100 -24.76 9.09 30.46
CA ASP A 100 -24.97 9.92 29.29
C ASP A 100 -25.66 11.26 29.65
N GLY A 101 -25.19 12.36 29.08
CA GLY A 101 -25.71 13.70 29.29
C GLY A 101 -25.22 14.42 30.55
N GLY A 102 -25.47 15.73 30.61
CA GLY A 102 -25.03 16.62 31.70
C GLY A 102 -26.05 16.90 32.80
N GLY A 103 -27.15 16.14 32.89
CA GLY A 103 -28.20 16.31 33.91
C GLY A 103 -28.37 15.07 34.77
N CYS A 104 -28.85 15.23 36.01
CA CYS A 104 -29.00 14.12 36.96
C CYS A 104 -29.67 12.88 36.34
N PRO A 105 -29.06 11.69 36.46
CA PRO A 105 -29.54 10.51 35.77
C PRO A 105 -30.83 9.98 36.40
N ALA A 106 -31.84 9.73 35.56
CA ALA A 106 -33.02 8.92 35.89
C ALA A 106 -32.92 7.48 35.35
N ALA A 107 -32.05 7.28 34.35
CA ALA A 107 -31.58 6.05 33.71
C ALA A 107 -30.36 6.43 32.84
N GLY A 108 -29.66 5.46 32.23
CA GLY A 108 -28.57 5.75 31.28
C GLY A 108 -27.16 5.62 31.85
N LEU A 109 -26.95 4.69 32.79
CA LEU A 109 -25.62 4.24 33.16
C LEU A 109 -24.92 3.64 31.93
N ILE A 110 -23.80 4.23 31.52
CA ILE A 110 -22.96 3.77 30.40
C ILE A 110 -22.06 2.64 30.88
N VAL A 111 -21.27 2.92 31.92
CA VAL A 111 -20.26 2.00 32.46
C VAL A 111 -20.03 2.32 33.93
N CYS A 112 -19.65 1.31 34.70
CA CYS A 112 -19.20 1.49 36.08
C CYS A 112 -18.15 0.44 36.46
N ASN A 113 -17.36 0.71 37.49
CA ASN A 113 -16.46 -0.26 38.12
C ASN A 113 -16.32 0.00 39.64
N ASP A 114 -16.01 -1.05 40.43
CA ASP A 114 -15.63 -0.99 41.86
C ASP A 114 -14.15 -1.36 42.10
N ASP A 115 -13.65 -2.45 41.53
CA ASP A 115 -12.28 -2.93 41.77
C ASP A 115 -11.49 -3.11 40.47
N SER A 116 -10.39 -2.37 40.31
CA SER A 116 -9.44 -2.55 39.21
C SER A 116 -7.99 -2.67 39.67
N CYS A 117 -7.44 -1.66 40.36
CA CYS A 117 -6.04 -1.65 40.81
C CYS A 117 -5.93 -1.92 42.33
N GLY A 118 -6.58 -2.99 42.77
CA GLY A 118 -6.89 -3.22 44.19
C GLY A 118 -8.31 -2.76 44.48
N LEU A 119 -8.50 -2.00 45.57
CA LEU A 119 -9.81 -1.45 45.97
C LEU A 119 -10.14 -0.11 45.27
N GLN A 120 -9.62 0.07 44.06
CA GLN A 120 -9.71 1.35 43.35
C GLN A 120 -10.20 1.11 41.93
N SER A 121 -11.04 2.01 41.47
CA SER A 121 -11.80 1.90 40.23
C SER A 121 -11.15 2.58 39.04
N GLN A 122 -11.39 2.00 37.86
CA GLN A 122 -11.18 2.63 36.56
C GLN A 122 -12.25 2.16 35.56
N VAL A 123 -12.64 3.01 34.61
CA VAL A 123 -13.63 2.70 33.56
C VAL A 123 -13.15 3.25 32.22
N MET A 124 -13.51 2.57 31.12
CA MET A 124 -13.32 3.08 29.76
C MET A 124 -14.65 3.52 29.15
N ILE A 125 -14.64 4.63 28.42
CA ILE A 125 -15.80 5.18 27.72
C ILE A 125 -15.39 5.70 26.34
N SER A 126 -16.17 5.35 25.31
CA SER A 126 -16.12 6.00 24.00
C SER A 126 -16.89 7.32 24.05
N ALA A 127 -16.18 8.45 24.10
CA ALA A 127 -16.78 9.77 24.23
C ALA A 127 -16.88 10.50 22.88
N VAL A 128 -17.79 11.46 22.77
CA VAL A 128 -17.97 12.30 21.57
C VAL A 128 -17.59 13.74 21.89
N ALA A 129 -16.74 14.35 21.07
CA ALA A 129 -16.26 15.72 21.24
C ALA A 129 -17.43 16.70 21.44
N GLY A 130 -17.35 17.51 22.49
CA GLY A 130 -18.35 18.49 22.86
C GLY A 130 -19.59 17.92 23.57
N THR A 131 -19.67 16.61 23.80
CA THR A 131 -20.75 15.96 24.55
C THR A 131 -20.43 15.97 26.05
N ASP A 132 -21.46 16.19 26.86
CA ASP A 132 -21.38 16.14 28.32
C ASP A 132 -21.75 14.76 28.83
N TYR A 133 -20.94 14.26 29.77
CA TYR A 133 -21.17 13.05 30.54
C TYR A 133 -21.18 13.39 32.03
N LEU A 134 -21.89 12.60 32.83
CA LEU A 134 -21.77 12.67 34.29
C LEU A 134 -20.85 11.57 34.79
N VAL A 135 -19.84 11.96 35.57
CA VAL A 135 -18.95 11.07 36.29
C VAL A 135 -19.32 11.11 37.77
N ARG A 136 -19.73 9.96 38.30
CA ARG A 136 -20.04 9.75 39.71
C ARG A 136 -18.91 8.96 40.34
N VAL A 137 -18.32 9.50 41.39
CA VAL A 137 -17.27 8.83 42.16
C VAL A 137 -17.73 8.73 43.61
N GLY A 138 -17.78 7.52 44.15
CA GLY A 138 -18.19 7.27 45.53
C GLY A 138 -17.47 6.06 46.12
N GLY A 139 -17.94 5.61 47.27
CA GLY A 139 -17.42 4.46 48.01
C GLY A 139 -18.26 3.19 47.86
N TRP A 140 -17.62 2.04 48.07
CA TRP A 140 -18.25 0.72 47.97
C TRP A 140 -19.33 0.45 49.04
N SER A 141 -19.27 1.10 50.20
CA SER A 141 -20.30 0.97 51.24
C SER A 141 -20.59 2.32 51.93
N PRO A 142 -21.69 2.43 52.70
CA PRO A 142 -22.00 3.66 53.44
C PRO A 142 -20.89 4.08 54.42
N ALA A 143 -20.00 3.16 54.82
CA ALA A 143 -18.87 3.44 55.71
C ALA A 143 -17.58 3.84 54.97
N ASN A 144 -17.55 3.78 53.63
CA ASN A 144 -16.40 4.12 52.79
C ASN A 144 -16.57 5.52 52.23
N SER A 145 -15.67 6.42 52.63
CA SER A 145 -15.48 7.75 52.03
C SER A 145 -14.06 8.22 52.35
N GLY A 146 -13.58 9.21 51.61
CA GLY A 146 -12.19 9.64 51.71
C GLY A 146 -11.79 10.59 50.59
N MET A 147 -10.48 10.69 50.39
CA MET A 147 -9.86 11.50 49.35
C MET A 147 -9.34 10.58 48.23
N ALA A 148 -9.55 11.01 47.00
CA ALA A 148 -8.95 10.39 45.82
C ALA A 148 -8.48 11.46 44.82
N THR A 149 -7.78 10.99 43.80
CA THR A 149 -7.50 11.75 42.59
C THR A 149 -8.17 11.03 41.45
N MET A 150 -9.00 11.72 40.68
CA MET A 150 -9.58 11.23 39.45
C MET A 150 -8.75 11.74 38.27
N GLU A 151 -8.35 10.84 37.40
CA GLU A 151 -7.62 11.12 36.17
C GLU A 151 -8.50 10.72 34.98
N VAL A 152 -8.63 11.62 34.00
CA VAL A 152 -9.27 11.34 32.71
C VAL A 152 -8.18 11.48 31.66
N GLU A 153 -7.91 10.40 30.94
CA GLU A 153 -6.90 10.35 29.89
C GLU A 153 -7.53 9.82 28.60
N ALA A 154 -7.13 10.35 27.45
CA ALA A 154 -7.45 9.75 26.16
C ALA A 154 -6.70 8.43 26.01
N ILE A 155 -7.41 7.37 25.62
CA ILE A 155 -6.81 6.15 25.11
C ILE A 155 -6.53 6.38 23.63
N VAL A 156 -5.25 6.47 23.29
CA VAL A 156 -4.83 6.41 21.89
C VAL A 156 -5.04 4.97 21.43
N THR A 157 -6.20 4.66 20.85
CA THR A 157 -6.37 3.39 20.14
C THR A 157 -5.50 3.45 18.89
N LEU A 158 -4.34 2.80 18.93
CA LEU A 158 -3.53 2.62 17.74
C LEU A 158 -4.29 1.67 16.82
N PRO A 159 -4.66 2.07 15.59
CA PRO A 159 -5.51 1.27 14.70
C PRO A 159 -5.00 -0.15 14.50
N ASN A 160 -3.70 -0.35 14.65
CA ASN A 160 -2.99 -1.60 14.46
C ASN A 160 -2.34 -2.19 15.71
N ASP A 161 -2.89 -1.91 16.90
CA ASP A 161 -2.49 -2.59 18.14
C ASP A 161 -2.96 -4.06 18.16
N ASP A 162 -4.07 -4.36 17.47
CA ASP A 162 -4.59 -5.71 17.27
C ASP A 162 -4.21 -6.24 15.87
N CYS A 163 -3.78 -7.51 15.81
CA CYS A 163 -3.52 -8.25 14.58
C CYS A 163 -4.73 -8.36 13.64
N SER A 164 -5.94 -8.11 14.14
CA SER A 164 -7.18 -8.11 13.36
C SER A 164 -7.39 -6.83 12.55
N ALA A 165 -6.67 -5.75 12.89
CA ALA A 165 -6.75 -4.45 12.24
C ALA A 165 -5.36 -3.92 11.81
N PRO A 166 -4.53 -4.71 11.10
CA PRO A 166 -3.19 -4.27 10.71
C PRO A 166 -3.25 -3.10 9.74
N ILE A 167 -2.30 -2.16 9.84
CA ILE A 167 -2.14 -1.10 8.85
C ILE A 167 -1.62 -1.70 7.55
N ALA A 168 -2.32 -1.48 6.44
CA ALA A 168 -1.89 -1.94 5.13
C ALA A 168 -0.66 -1.16 4.64
N LEU A 169 0.36 -1.91 4.19
CA LEU A 169 1.57 -1.41 3.57
C LEU A 169 1.70 -2.00 2.17
N SER A 170 2.20 -1.21 1.22
CA SER A 170 2.41 -1.63 -0.16
C SER A 170 3.83 -1.30 -0.60
N GLY A 171 4.47 -2.22 -1.30
CA GLY A 171 5.78 -2.00 -1.92
C GLY A 171 6.94 -1.98 -0.91
N TYR A 172 8.13 -1.66 -1.40
CA TYR A 172 9.33 -1.50 -0.57
C TYR A 172 9.48 -0.05 -0.12
N GLY A 173 10.35 0.22 0.86
CA GLY A 173 10.65 1.57 1.30
C GLY A 173 10.80 1.71 2.80
N ILE A 174 10.79 2.97 3.25
CA ILE A 174 10.89 3.34 4.65
C ILE A 174 9.49 3.67 5.17
N PHE A 175 9.12 3.03 6.26
CA PHE A 175 7.85 3.20 6.95
C PHE A 175 8.11 3.69 8.36
N ASN A 176 7.23 4.56 8.86
CA ASN A 176 7.31 5.08 10.23
C ASN A 176 6.19 4.52 11.09
N THR A 177 6.47 4.39 12.39
CA THR A 177 5.49 4.01 13.39
C THR A 177 5.93 4.48 14.78
N ASP A 178 5.02 4.46 15.76
CA ASP A 178 5.31 4.75 17.16
C ASP A 178 4.66 3.70 18.06
N THR A 179 5.50 2.87 18.68
CA THR A 179 5.08 1.77 19.57
C THR A 179 4.93 2.22 21.03
N SER A 180 5.15 3.51 21.35
CA SER A 180 5.19 3.98 22.74
C SER A 180 3.90 3.73 23.53
N MET A 181 2.76 3.73 22.85
CA MET A 181 1.43 3.51 23.41
C MET A 181 0.84 2.13 23.06
N ALA A 182 1.59 1.30 22.36
CA ALA A 182 1.15 -0.03 21.95
C ALA A 182 1.07 -0.97 23.15
N SER A 183 0.05 -1.81 23.17
CA SER A 183 -0.09 -2.87 24.17
C SER A 183 0.71 -4.12 23.75
N THR A 184 0.64 -5.19 24.53
CA THR A 184 1.34 -6.46 24.23
C THR A 184 0.31 -7.57 24.06
N GLU A 185 -0.32 -7.64 22.88
CA GLU A 185 -1.48 -8.51 22.65
C GLU A 185 -1.15 -9.75 21.82
N GLY A 186 -0.07 -9.70 21.04
CA GLY A 186 0.28 -10.78 20.15
C GLY A 186 0.73 -12.07 20.85
N PRO A 187 0.66 -13.21 20.14
CA PRO A 187 1.02 -14.51 20.71
C PRO A 187 2.51 -14.58 21.03
N SER A 188 2.85 -15.25 22.13
CA SER A 188 4.23 -15.67 22.38
C SER A 188 4.68 -16.58 21.22
N ASN A 189 5.76 -16.20 20.57
CA ASN A 189 6.25 -16.83 19.34
C ASN A 189 7.70 -17.34 19.46
N GLY A 190 8.28 -17.25 20.67
CA GLY A 190 9.67 -17.67 20.92
C GLY A 190 10.72 -16.65 20.47
N CYS A 191 10.29 -15.49 19.98
CA CYS A 191 11.14 -14.34 19.69
C CYS A 191 10.96 -13.28 20.78
N GLY A 192 11.99 -12.48 21.08
CA GLY A 192 11.90 -11.49 22.15
C GLY A 192 12.17 -12.05 23.55
N GLN A 193 12.18 -11.17 24.57
CA GLN A 193 12.47 -11.57 25.95
C GLN A 193 11.37 -12.49 26.46
N GLY A 194 11.74 -13.67 26.97
CA GLY A 194 10.76 -14.65 27.42
C GLY A 194 9.89 -15.24 26.30
N GLY A 195 10.29 -15.01 25.04
CA GLY A 195 9.55 -15.47 23.85
C GLY A 195 8.34 -14.60 23.50
N GLN A 196 8.32 -13.34 23.91
CA GLN A 196 7.29 -12.35 23.58
C GLN A 196 7.89 -11.09 22.94
N ILE A 197 7.21 -10.56 21.93
CA ILE A 197 7.42 -9.21 21.41
C ILE A 197 6.50 -8.28 22.20
N HIS A 198 7.05 -7.22 22.78
CA HIS A 198 6.32 -6.28 23.64
C HIS A 198 5.97 -5.00 22.90
N ASN A 199 4.94 -4.28 23.36
CA ASN A 199 4.52 -2.99 22.77
C ASN A 199 4.40 -3.10 21.24
N ASP A 200 3.61 -4.06 20.77
CA ASP A 200 3.66 -4.54 19.38
C ASP A 200 2.57 -3.95 18.50
N LEU A 201 2.97 -3.55 17.29
CA LEU A 201 2.07 -3.07 16.26
C LEU A 201 2.10 -3.99 15.04
N TRP A 202 0.97 -4.03 14.34
CA TRP A 202 0.71 -4.97 13.25
C TRP A 202 0.60 -4.27 11.90
N PHE A 203 1.17 -4.89 10.86
CA PHE A 203 1.13 -4.34 9.51
C PHE A 203 0.83 -5.43 8.49
N ALA A 204 0.02 -5.11 7.49
CA ALA A 204 -0.35 -6.01 6.40
C ALA A 204 0.43 -5.59 5.16
N TRP A 205 1.54 -6.26 4.86
CA TRP A 205 2.41 -5.91 3.74
C TRP A 205 2.15 -6.80 2.53
N THR A 206 1.86 -6.21 1.38
CA THR A 206 1.75 -6.95 0.10
C THR A 206 3.08 -6.91 -0.63
N ALA A 207 3.65 -8.09 -0.88
CA ALA A 207 4.95 -8.22 -1.52
C ALA A 207 4.86 -7.79 -2.99
N PRO A 208 5.69 -6.84 -3.46
CA PRO A 208 5.61 -6.40 -4.84
C PRO A 208 6.39 -7.34 -5.78
N LEU A 209 7.36 -8.11 -5.28
CA LEU A 209 8.20 -9.04 -6.04
C LEU A 209 8.22 -10.43 -5.38
N THR A 210 8.46 -11.47 -6.18
CA THR A 210 8.73 -12.84 -5.70
C THR A 210 10.23 -12.98 -5.49
N GLU A 211 10.68 -12.78 -4.25
CA GLU A 211 12.09 -12.75 -3.87
C GLU A 211 12.23 -12.80 -2.34
N ASP A 212 13.44 -13.03 -1.82
CA ASP A 212 13.72 -12.83 -0.39
C ASP A 212 13.59 -11.34 -0.02
N ALA A 213 12.59 -11.01 0.78
CA ALA A 213 12.38 -9.69 1.36
C ALA A 213 13.11 -9.55 2.71
N GLU A 214 13.56 -8.35 3.03
CA GLU A 214 14.23 -8.03 4.29
C GLU A 214 13.52 -6.87 4.99
N LEU A 215 13.18 -7.07 6.27
CA LEU A 215 12.72 -6.02 7.17
C LEU A 215 13.86 -5.65 8.12
N SER A 216 14.19 -4.36 8.19
CA SER A 216 15.25 -3.81 9.03
C SER A 216 14.74 -2.67 9.90
N THR A 217 14.98 -2.75 11.21
CA THR A 217 14.79 -1.65 12.17
C THR A 217 16.13 -1.01 12.58
N CYS A 218 17.22 -1.38 11.89
CA CYS A 218 18.55 -0.84 12.12
C CYS A 218 18.55 0.69 12.05
N GLY A 219 19.08 1.33 13.09
CA GLY A 219 19.05 2.79 13.24
C GLY A 219 18.11 3.28 14.33
N ALA A 220 17.19 2.44 14.82
CA ALA A 220 16.38 2.75 16.00
C ALA A 220 17.25 2.99 17.25
N SER A 221 16.74 3.77 18.19
CA SER A 221 17.43 4.11 19.45
C SER A 221 17.14 3.14 20.60
N TRP A 222 16.30 2.13 20.35
CA TRP A 222 15.80 1.17 21.34
C TRP A 222 15.86 -0.26 20.79
N ASP A 223 15.64 -1.23 21.67
CA ASP A 223 15.82 -2.66 21.44
C ASP A 223 14.58 -3.27 20.77
N THR A 224 14.68 -3.60 19.49
CA THR A 224 13.52 -3.99 18.68
C THR A 224 13.42 -5.49 18.51
N THR A 225 12.23 -5.99 18.21
CA THR A 225 12.01 -7.38 17.82
C THR A 225 10.91 -7.46 16.76
N VAL A 226 11.11 -8.33 15.76
CA VAL A 226 10.20 -8.46 14.61
C VAL A 226 9.85 -9.93 14.38
N ALA A 227 8.58 -10.17 14.03
CA ALA A 227 8.11 -11.45 13.51
C ALA A 227 7.27 -11.27 12.24
N ILE A 228 7.44 -12.20 11.30
CA ILE A 228 6.80 -12.19 9.99
C ILE A 228 5.91 -13.42 9.88
N TYR A 229 4.65 -13.26 9.47
CA TYR A 229 3.70 -14.36 9.29
C TYR A 229 3.17 -14.39 7.86
N ASP A 230 2.81 -15.60 7.41
CA ASP A 230 2.18 -15.82 6.12
C ASP A 230 0.68 -15.49 6.19
N GLY A 231 0.19 -14.69 5.23
CA GLY A 231 -1.20 -14.23 5.20
C GLY A 231 -1.53 -13.13 6.21
N LEU A 232 -2.82 -12.77 6.29
CA LEU A 232 -3.34 -11.68 7.13
C LEU A 232 -4.15 -12.15 8.34
N ALA A 233 -4.29 -13.46 8.53
CA ALA A 233 -5.00 -13.98 9.69
C ALA A 233 -4.15 -13.79 10.95
N CYS A 234 -4.79 -13.39 12.05
CA CYS A 234 -4.15 -13.37 13.37
C CYS A 234 -3.45 -14.70 13.66
N PRO A 235 -2.16 -14.68 14.02
CA PRO A 235 -1.34 -15.88 14.04
C PRO A 235 -1.72 -16.80 15.21
N VAL A 236 -1.84 -18.10 14.91
CA VAL A 236 -1.99 -19.18 15.89
C VAL A 236 -0.78 -20.13 15.94
N GLY A 237 0.23 -19.86 15.10
CA GLY A 237 1.42 -20.69 14.89
C GLY A 237 2.71 -19.89 14.87
N ALA A 238 3.82 -20.59 14.62
CA ALA A 238 5.15 -19.96 14.55
C ALA A 238 5.26 -19.02 13.32
N PRO A 239 6.01 -17.91 13.45
CA PRO A 239 6.28 -17.01 12.33
C PRO A 239 7.11 -17.71 11.23
N LEU A 240 7.01 -17.20 10.00
CA LEU A 240 7.90 -17.55 8.89
C LEU A 240 9.35 -17.23 9.23
N ALA A 241 9.56 -16.06 9.81
CA ALA A 241 10.85 -15.58 10.27
C ALA A 241 10.66 -14.65 11.47
N CYS A 242 11.59 -14.67 12.40
CA CYS A 242 11.59 -13.75 13.53
C CYS A 242 13.02 -13.48 14.00
N ASN A 243 13.26 -12.27 14.50
CA ASN A 243 14.56 -11.88 15.02
C ASN A 243 14.46 -10.72 16.02
N ASP A 244 15.46 -10.58 16.89
CA ASP A 244 15.63 -9.53 17.90
C ASP A 244 16.94 -8.75 17.63
N ASP A 245 18.09 -9.42 17.63
CA ASP A 245 19.41 -8.78 17.55
C ASP A 245 20.11 -9.05 16.21
N SER A 246 20.48 -7.99 15.48
CA SER A 246 21.29 -8.08 14.25
C SER A 246 22.30 -6.96 14.11
N CYS A 247 21.84 -5.72 14.22
CA CYS A 247 22.66 -4.52 14.08
C CYS A 247 22.92 -3.90 15.45
N SER A 248 23.45 -4.72 16.37
CA SER A 248 23.47 -4.52 17.83
C SER A 248 22.14 -4.95 18.46
N ILE A 249 21.33 -4.00 18.94
CA ILE A 249 20.07 -4.29 19.64
C ILE A 249 18.85 -4.10 18.71
N GLN A 250 19.09 -3.88 17.43
CA GLN A 250 18.04 -3.74 16.43
C GLN A 250 18.00 -4.95 15.51
N THR A 251 16.84 -5.13 14.88
CA THR A 251 16.46 -6.31 14.15
C THR A 251 16.70 -6.16 12.65
N ARG A 252 17.14 -7.26 12.04
CA ARG A 252 17.08 -7.49 10.59
C ARG A 252 16.58 -8.89 10.34
N VAL A 253 15.53 -9.06 9.54
CA VAL A 253 14.95 -10.38 9.27
C VAL A 253 14.66 -10.52 7.78
N ALA A 254 15.14 -11.61 7.18
CA ALA A 254 14.87 -11.95 5.79
C ALA A 254 13.90 -13.12 5.70
N PHE A 255 13.02 -13.13 4.70
CA PHE A 255 12.03 -14.17 4.48
C PHE A 255 11.64 -14.26 2.99
N PRO A 256 11.30 -15.45 2.48
CA PRO A 256 10.85 -15.61 1.11
C PRO A 256 9.46 -14.98 0.95
N ALA A 257 9.35 -14.03 0.01
CA ALA A 257 8.11 -13.38 -0.35
C ALA A 257 7.69 -13.75 -1.78
N VAL A 258 6.38 -13.78 -2.03
CA VAL A 258 5.79 -14.06 -3.34
C VAL A 258 4.99 -12.84 -3.77
N ALA A 259 5.25 -12.33 -4.98
CA ALA A 259 4.56 -11.17 -5.54
C ALA A 259 3.04 -11.31 -5.43
N GLY A 260 2.38 -10.26 -4.94
CA GLY A 260 0.93 -10.20 -4.73
C GLY A 260 0.42 -10.91 -3.47
N ASN A 261 1.23 -11.70 -2.77
CA ASN A 261 0.84 -12.26 -1.48
C ASN A 261 0.98 -11.21 -0.37
N ALA A 262 0.06 -11.29 0.60
CA ALA A 262 0.07 -10.45 1.78
C ALA A 262 0.67 -11.18 2.98
N TYR A 263 1.50 -10.47 3.75
CA TYR A 263 2.22 -10.94 4.92
C TYR A 263 1.90 -10.05 6.11
N LEU A 264 1.70 -10.66 7.27
CA LEU A 264 1.46 -9.94 8.51
C LEU A 264 2.80 -9.72 9.24
N LEU A 265 3.14 -8.46 9.46
CA LEU A 265 4.37 -8.02 10.13
C LEU A 265 4.02 -7.58 11.54
N ARG A 266 4.73 -8.11 12.53
CA ARG A 266 4.61 -7.75 13.94
C ARG A 266 5.91 -7.08 14.38
N ILE A 267 5.84 -5.82 14.80
CA ILE A 267 7.01 -5.02 15.18
C ILE A 267 6.79 -4.49 16.59
N GLY A 268 7.76 -4.71 17.48
CA GLY A 268 7.72 -4.19 18.84
C GLY A 268 9.08 -4.21 19.50
N GLY A 269 9.12 -4.17 20.82
CA GLY A 269 10.32 -4.21 21.64
C GLY A 269 10.69 -5.58 22.17
N TRP A 270 11.99 -5.75 22.44
CA TRP A 270 12.52 -6.95 23.12
C TRP A 270 11.90 -7.16 24.50
N ASN A 271 11.57 -6.07 25.22
CA ASN A 271 10.94 -6.11 26.54
C ASN A 271 9.91 -4.97 26.70
N SER A 272 9.14 -4.98 27.79
CA SER A 272 8.08 -3.99 28.05
C SER A 272 8.55 -2.54 28.20
N SER A 273 9.84 -2.29 28.40
CA SER A 273 10.43 -0.94 28.48
C SER A 273 11.05 -0.47 27.18
N ALA A 274 11.12 -1.32 26.15
CA ALA A 274 11.61 -0.99 24.83
C ALA A 274 10.43 -0.62 23.93
N SER A 275 10.28 0.66 23.64
CA SER A 275 9.27 1.20 22.73
C SER A 275 9.66 2.61 22.28
N GLY A 276 8.96 3.10 21.27
CA GLY A 276 9.06 4.48 20.78
C GLY A 276 8.85 4.60 19.29
N ILE A 277 9.17 5.79 18.78
CA ILE A 277 9.15 6.11 17.35
C ILE A 277 10.22 5.27 16.64
N LEU A 278 9.86 4.73 15.49
CA LEU A 278 10.66 3.85 14.66
C LEU A 278 10.43 4.17 13.19
N ASP A 279 11.54 4.35 12.46
CA ASP A 279 11.58 4.14 11.02
C ASP A 279 12.08 2.72 10.76
N PHE A 280 11.31 1.90 10.06
CA PHE A 280 11.74 0.58 9.60
C PHE A 280 11.74 0.54 8.07
N THR A 281 12.61 -0.29 7.51
CA THR A 281 12.77 -0.46 6.07
C THR A 281 12.32 -1.84 5.66
N LEU A 282 11.55 -1.92 4.59
CA LEU A 282 11.34 -3.15 3.80
C LEU A 282 12.07 -3.00 2.48
N ASP A 283 12.93 -3.95 2.14
CA ASP A 283 13.67 -3.97 0.88
C ASP A 283 13.87 -5.41 0.40
N THR A 284 14.43 -5.58 -0.79
CA THR A 284 15.03 -6.84 -1.25
C THR A 284 16.25 -7.19 -0.40
N SER A 285 16.47 -8.49 -0.16
CA SER A 285 17.61 -8.92 0.65
C SER A 285 18.94 -8.68 -0.08
N SER A 286 19.96 -8.22 0.66
CA SER A 286 21.31 -7.92 0.10
C SER A 286 22.15 -9.16 -0.26
N ASN A 287 21.61 -10.38 -0.07
CA ASN A 287 22.33 -11.64 -0.24
C ASN A 287 21.47 -12.70 -0.94
N VAL A 288 20.83 -12.27 -2.03
CA VAL A 288 19.88 -13.04 -2.85
C VAL A 288 20.39 -14.46 -3.13
N GLY A 289 19.64 -15.48 -2.69
CA GLY A 289 19.82 -16.89 -3.03
C GLY A 289 21.08 -17.60 -2.49
N CYS A 290 22.06 -16.92 -1.89
CA CYS A 290 23.30 -17.60 -1.47
C CYS A 290 23.14 -18.47 -0.20
N SER A 291 22.24 -18.10 0.72
CA SER A 291 21.98 -18.86 1.97
C SER A 291 20.93 -19.96 1.79
N THR A 292 20.00 -19.75 0.87
CA THR A 292 18.82 -20.56 0.60
C THR A 292 18.58 -20.59 -0.91
N PRO A 293 19.45 -21.27 -1.68
CA PRO A 293 19.39 -21.21 -3.14
C PRO A 293 18.07 -21.80 -3.66
N PRO A 294 17.40 -21.13 -4.61
CA PRO A 294 16.23 -21.68 -5.27
C PRO A 294 16.60 -22.95 -6.05
N VAL A 295 15.60 -23.80 -6.24
CA VAL A 295 15.76 -25.06 -6.97
C VAL A 295 15.98 -24.75 -8.46
N GLY A 296 17.00 -25.35 -9.05
CA GLY A 296 17.38 -25.13 -10.45
C GLY A 296 18.34 -23.94 -10.63
N PRO A 297 18.68 -23.60 -11.88
CA PRO A 297 19.48 -22.42 -12.17
C PRO A 297 18.69 -21.13 -11.91
N ASP A 298 19.37 -20.07 -11.48
CA ASP A 298 18.78 -18.74 -11.27
C ASP A 298 19.81 -17.68 -11.63
N VAL A 299 19.53 -16.86 -12.66
CA VAL A 299 20.42 -15.77 -13.07
C VAL A 299 19.90 -14.39 -12.68
N ILE A 300 20.65 -13.72 -11.82
CA ILE A 300 20.40 -12.31 -11.47
C ILE A 300 21.51 -11.40 -11.97
N ILE A 301 21.24 -10.10 -11.98
CA ILE A 301 22.28 -9.08 -12.09
C ILE A 301 22.77 -8.74 -10.70
N GLY A 302 23.97 -9.20 -10.37
CA GLY A 302 24.64 -8.87 -9.11
C GLY A 302 25.20 -7.44 -9.10
N ASP A 303 25.65 -6.91 -10.23
CA ASP A 303 26.21 -5.55 -10.27
C ASP A 303 26.14 -4.90 -11.66
N LEU A 304 26.04 -3.58 -11.69
CA LEU A 304 26.11 -2.70 -12.86
C LEU A 304 27.29 -1.72 -12.72
N PRO A 305 28.55 -2.17 -12.84
CA PRO A 305 29.70 -1.42 -12.32
C PRO A 305 30.13 -0.20 -13.14
N SER A 306 29.71 -0.11 -14.41
CA SER A 306 30.11 1.02 -15.27
C SER A 306 29.24 1.16 -16.50
N VAL A 307 29.28 2.35 -17.09
CA VAL A 307 28.67 2.70 -18.39
C VAL A 307 29.77 3.13 -19.36
N HIS A 308 29.59 2.83 -20.63
CA HIS A 308 30.47 3.30 -21.71
C HIS A 308 29.71 4.19 -22.67
N ASN A 309 30.27 5.38 -22.94
CA ASN A 309 29.77 6.36 -23.90
C ASN A 309 30.51 6.22 -25.24
N TYR A 310 29.78 5.98 -26.33
CA TYR A 310 30.35 5.86 -27.69
C TYR A 310 30.36 7.18 -28.48
N GLY A 311 29.81 8.26 -27.91
CA GLY A 311 29.50 9.50 -28.60
C GLY A 311 28.03 9.56 -29.02
N GLY A 312 27.68 10.56 -29.81
CA GLY A 312 26.31 10.72 -30.32
C GLY A 312 26.23 11.16 -31.76
N LEU A 313 25.04 10.97 -32.33
CA LEU A 313 24.70 11.31 -33.72
C LEU A 313 23.25 11.80 -33.75
N GLY A 314 22.99 12.89 -34.48
CA GLY A 314 21.61 13.38 -34.67
C GLY A 314 20.91 13.85 -33.39
N GLY A 315 21.67 14.23 -32.35
CA GLY A 315 21.10 14.62 -31.05
C GLY A 315 20.81 13.45 -30.11
N ILE A 316 21.22 12.24 -30.46
CA ILE A 316 21.07 11.02 -29.65
C ILE A 316 22.45 10.56 -29.20
N GLY A 317 22.61 10.25 -27.92
CA GLY A 317 23.79 9.60 -27.33
C GLY A 317 23.70 8.08 -27.40
N ALA A 318 24.85 7.41 -27.52
CA ALA A 318 24.94 5.94 -27.57
C ALA A 318 25.75 5.38 -26.39
N TYR A 319 25.14 4.44 -25.66
CA TYR A 319 25.68 3.90 -24.42
C TYR A 319 25.64 2.38 -24.36
N SER A 320 26.27 1.82 -23.33
CA SER A 320 26.16 0.40 -22.94
C SER A 320 26.58 0.24 -21.49
N LEU A 321 26.08 -0.80 -20.83
CA LEU A 321 26.33 -1.08 -19.41
C LEU A 321 27.22 -2.30 -19.23
N ALA A 322 28.15 -2.22 -18.30
CA ALA A 322 28.80 -3.40 -17.76
C ALA A 322 27.82 -4.12 -16.84
N THR A 323 27.93 -5.44 -16.78
CA THR A 323 27.04 -6.29 -15.97
C THR A 323 27.85 -7.39 -15.30
N THR A 324 27.57 -7.67 -14.04
CA THR A 324 28.03 -8.89 -13.37
C THR A 324 26.84 -9.81 -13.17
N ALA A 325 26.78 -10.92 -13.91
CA ALA A 325 25.77 -11.95 -13.69
C ALA A 325 26.13 -12.79 -12.47
N CYS A 326 25.11 -13.32 -11.81
CA CYS A 326 25.23 -14.25 -10.70
C CYS A 326 24.33 -15.46 -10.93
N ASN A 327 24.85 -16.67 -10.73
CA ASN A 327 24.02 -17.87 -10.64
C ASN A 327 23.78 -18.19 -9.17
N VAL A 328 22.63 -17.77 -8.63
CA VAL A 328 22.30 -17.91 -7.20
C VAL A 328 21.49 -19.17 -6.89
N GLY A 329 21.11 -19.93 -7.92
CA GLY A 329 20.39 -21.19 -7.80
C GLY A 329 21.27 -22.38 -7.40
N ASP A 330 20.65 -23.52 -7.17
CA ASP A 330 21.31 -24.76 -6.71
C ASP A 330 21.92 -25.62 -7.83
N SER A 331 21.76 -25.18 -9.09
CA SER A 331 22.15 -25.93 -10.29
C SER A 331 22.94 -25.09 -11.28
N THR A 332 23.73 -25.75 -12.14
CA THR A 332 24.52 -25.08 -13.18
C THR A 332 23.65 -24.65 -14.37
N MET A 333 24.04 -23.55 -15.05
CA MET A 333 23.34 -22.97 -16.21
C MET A 333 24.18 -23.06 -17.50
N ASN A 334 23.54 -23.20 -18.67
CA ASN A 334 24.21 -23.12 -19.96
C ASN A 334 24.62 -21.68 -20.34
N TRP A 335 25.79 -21.54 -20.95
CA TRP A 335 26.36 -20.24 -21.34
C TRP A 335 27.10 -20.30 -22.69
N SER A 336 26.59 -21.09 -23.63
CA SER A 336 27.29 -21.37 -24.89
C SER A 336 26.94 -20.39 -26.01
N GLY A 337 27.88 -19.51 -26.37
CA GLY A 337 27.70 -18.53 -27.45
C GLY A 337 27.56 -19.06 -28.87
N SER A 338 27.48 -20.39 -29.05
CA SER A 338 27.43 -21.06 -30.35
C SER A 338 26.05 -21.61 -30.71
N ASN A 339 25.06 -21.46 -29.81
CA ASN A 339 23.69 -21.91 -29.98
C ASN A 339 22.75 -20.97 -29.19
N ALA A 340 21.51 -21.38 -28.90
CA ALA A 340 20.54 -20.56 -28.15
C ALA A 340 20.55 -20.86 -26.62
N LEU A 341 21.54 -21.56 -26.11
CA LEU A 341 21.67 -21.94 -24.70
C LEU A 341 22.65 -21.01 -23.98
N HIS A 342 22.29 -19.73 -23.94
CA HIS A 342 22.99 -18.67 -23.22
C HIS A 342 22.03 -17.52 -22.92
N PRO A 343 22.33 -16.64 -21.96
CA PRO A 343 21.47 -15.49 -21.69
C PRO A 343 21.60 -14.38 -22.72
N VAL A 344 20.51 -13.65 -22.92
CA VAL A 344 20.50 -12.34 -23.57
C VAL A 344 20.43 -11.24 -22.51
N ILE A 345 21.05 -10.10 -22.80
CA ILE A 345 21.29 -9.04 -21.81
C ILE A 345 20.84 -7.69 -22.38
N GLY A 346 19.83 -7.09 -21.75
CA GLY A 346 19.33 -5.76 -22.09
C GLY A 346 19.82 -4.67 -21.15
N ALA A 347 19.83 -3.44 -21.63
CA ALA A 347 20.07 -2.25 -20.83
C ALA A 347 19.02 -1.17 -21.12
N ASN A 348 18.61 -0.45 -20.08
CA ASN A 348 17.67 0.66 -20.13
C ASN A 348 18.22 1.85 -19.33
N LEU A 349 17.78 3.07 -19.68
CA LEU A 349 18.06 4.29 -18.93
C LEU A 349 16.75 5.03 -18.63
N TYR A 350 16.62 5.50 -17.40
CA TYR A 350 15.44 6.20 -16.89
C TYR A 350 15.82 7.54 -16.26
N ARG A 351 14.82 8.42 -16.14
CA ARG A 351 14.88 9.67 -15.38
C ARG A 351 13.70 9.72 -14.42
N VAL A 352 13.96 10.00 -13.14
CA VAL A 352 12.95 10.40 -12.16
C VAL A 352 13.00 11.90 -12.00
N GLU A 353 11.95 12.60 -12.42
CA GLU A 353 11.83 14.06 -12.32
C GLU A 353 10.35 14.46 -12.38
N GLY A 354 9.99 15.59 -11.76
CA GLY A 354 8.64 16.14 -11.89
C GLY A 354 7.53 15.25 -11.33
N GLY A 355 7.88 14.35 -10.41
CA GLY A 355 6.95 13.40 -9.80
C GLY A 355 6.60 12.20 -10.68
N ARG A 356 7.49 11.76 -11.57
CA ARG A 356 7.33 10.53 -12.36
C ARG A 356 8.68 9.92 -12.70
N ILE A 357 8.67 8.65 -13.09
CA ILE A 357 9.78 7.99 -13.77
C ILE A 357 9.47 7.83 -15.26
N GLU A 358 10.42 8.13 -16.13
CA GLU A 358 10.29 7.97 -17.59
C GLU A 358 11.46 7.13 -18.14
N GLN A 359 11.17 6.16 -19.01
CA GLN A 359 12.20 5.42 -19.74
C GLN A 359 12.69 6.25 -20.92
N LEU A 360 13.95 6.68 -20.87
CA LEU A 360 14.54 7.56 -21.87
C LEU A 360 15.15 6.78 -23.04
N GLY A 361 15.52 5.52 -22.81
CA GLY A 361 16.14 4.70 -23.83
C GLY A 361 16.25 3.23 -23.45
N LEU A 362 16.42 2.41 -24.48
CA LEU A 362 16.66 0.98 -24.39
C LEU A 362 17.79 0.58 -25.35
N SER A 363 18.44 -0.55 -25.10
CA SER A 363 19.37 -1.18 -26.04
C SER A 363 18.73 -2.38 -26.75
N TRP A 364 19.33 -2.81 -27.86
CA TRP A 364 19.22 -4.21 -28.28
C TRP A 364 19.97 -5.12 -27.30
N LEU A 365 19.83 -6.43 -27.44
CA LEU A 365 20.27 -7.40 -26.45
C LEU A 365 21.62 -8.01 -26.79
N LYS A 366 22.55 -7.99 -25.85
CA LYS A 366 23.81 -8.72 -26.00
C LYS A 366 23.59 -10.19 -25.76
N HIS A 367 24.02 -11.03 -26.71
CA HIS A 367 24.04 -12.48 -26.55
C HIS A 367 25.29 -12.93 -25.76
N GLY A 368 25.08 -13.76 -24.74
CA GLY A 368 26.11 -14.49 -23.99
C GLY A 368 27.08 -15.27 -24.89
N PHE A 369 28.32 -15.47 -24.42
CA PHE A 369 29.29 -16.26 -25.18
C PHE A 369 30.16 -17.21 -24.37
N ALA A 370 30.54 -16.79 -23.17
CA ALA A 370 31.27 -17.60 -22.21
C ALA A 370 31.13 -16.98 -20.81
N SER A 371 31.07 -17.81 -19.78
CA SER A 371 31.02 -17.39 -18.38
C SER A 371 32.40 -17.47 -17.73
N ALA A 372 32.68 -16.51 -16.85
CA ALA A 372 33.76 -16.59 -15.88
C ALA A 372 33.34 -17.43 -14.64
N THR A 373 34.31 -17.69 -13.77
CA THR A 373 34.10 -18.40 -12.49
C THR A 373 34.53 -17.50 -11.34
N GLY A 374 33.98 -16.28 -11.29
CA GLY A 374 34.24 -15.33 -10.22
C GLY A 374 33.47 -15.68 -8.94
N THR A 375 33.84 -15.04 -7.84
CA THR A 375 33.28 -15.27 -6.49
C THR A 375 32.57 -14.03 -5.94
N TYR A 376 32.05 -13.17 -6.81
CA TYR A 376 31.37 -11.94 -6.37
C TYR A 376 30.06 -12.26 -5.64
N CYS A 377 29.28 -13.22 -6.18
CA CYS A 377 27.93 -13.53 -5.68
C CYS A 377 27.99 -14.40 -4.43
N CYS A 378 28.43 -15.65 -4.57
CA CYS A 378 28.55 -16.60 -3.48
C CYS A 378 29.88 -17.36 -3.55
N THR A 379 29.99 -18.42 -2.75
CA THR A 379 31.06 -19.41 -2.94
C THR A 379 30.87 -20.12 -4.29
N CYS A 380 31.70 -19.78 -5.27
CA CYS A 380 31.63 -20.33 -6.61
C CYS A 380 32.05 -21.82 -6.65
N ILE A 381 31.15 -22.65 -7.16
CA ILE A 381 31.42 -24.05 -7.53
C ILE A 381 31.75 -24.08 -9.02
N ASN A 382 33.06 -24.11 -9.31
CA ASN A 382 33.57 -24.05 -10.68
C ASN A 382 33.08 -25.25 -11.52
N PRO A 383 32.41 -25.03 -12.67
CA PRO A 383 31.87 -26.10 -13.51
C PRO A 383 32.90 -26.73 -14.46
N GLY A 384 34.14 -26.25 -14.46
CA GLY A 384 35.25 -26.76 -15.29
C GLY A 384 35.20 -26.36 -16.77
N SER A 385 34.21 -25.55 -17.17
CA SER A 385 34.00 -25.09 -18.55
C SER A 385 33.45 -23.66 -18.55
N SER A 386 33.91 -22.81 -19.46
CA SER A 386 33.35 -21.46 -19.65
C SER A 386 32.07 -21.44 -20.49
N GLN A 387 31.53 -22.60 -20.86
CA GLN A 387 30.24 -22.73 -21.55
C GLN A 387 29.10 -23.07 -20.60
N ILE A 388 29.40 -23.13 -19.30
CA ILE A 388 28.47 -23.44 -18.22
C ILE A 388 28.77 -22.44 -17.10
N MET A 389 27.76 -21.79 -16.54
CA MET A 389 27.92 -20.98 -15.35
C MET A 389 27.73 -21.85 -14.10
N GLY A 390 28.71 -21.79 -13.20
CA GLY A 390 28.72 -22.60 -11.98
C GLY A 390 27.78 -22.07 -10.90
N ILE A 391 27.44 -22.90 -9.93
CA ILE A 391 26.61 -22.54 -8.77
C ILE A 391 27.37 -21.51 -7.93
N GLY A 392 26.69 -20.43 -7.55
CA GLY A 392 27.26 -19.33 -6.77
C GLY A 392 28.33 -18.49 -7.49
N CYS A 393 28.62 -18.79 -8.75
CA CYS A 393 29.65 -18.11 -9.52
C CYS A 393 29.15 -16.78 -10.09
N SER A 394 30.09 -15.89 -10.38
CA SER A 394 29.84 -14.60 -11.02
C SER A 394 30.52 -14.47 -12.38
N ASP A 395 29.86 -13.80 -13.33
CA ASP A 395 30.41 -13.49 -14.67
C ASP A 395 30.37 -11.98 -14.97
N PRO A 396 31.51 -11.26 -14.95
CA PRO A 396 31.57 -9.85 -15.29
C PRO A 396 31.78 -9.64 -16.80
N TYR A 397 30.81 -9.00 -17.45
CA TYR A 397 30.97 -8.41 -18.78
C TYR A 397 31.20 -6.91 -18.71
N GLY A 398 32.27 -6.45 -19.36
CA GLY A 398 32.55 -5.03 -19.50
C GLY A 398 31.57 -4.31 -20.43
N ALA A 399 31.35 -3.02 -20.19
CA ALA A 399 30.42 -2.20 -20.96
C ALA A 399 30.71 -2.21 -22.46
N THR A 400 31.98 -2.10 -22.85
CA THR A 400 32.38 -2.15 -24.27
C THR A 400 32.04 -3.47 -24.97
N THR A 401 32.12 -4.59 -24.24
CA THR A 401 31.71 -5.91 -24.72
C THR A 401 30.19 -5.97 -24.89
N ASN A 402 29.45 -5.43 -23.93
CA ASN A 402 27.99 -5.39 -23.99
C ASN A 402 27.46 -4.45 -25.06
N GLY A 403 28.21 -3.42 -25.46
CA GLY A 403 27.86 -2.53 -26.59
C GLY A 403 28.42 -2.94 -27.96
N ALA A 404 28.92 -4.17 -28.11
CA ALA A 404 29.49 -4.67 -29.37
C ALA A 404 28.38 -5.04 -30.38
N GLN A 405 28.12 -4.16 -31.35
CA GLN A 405 27.04 -4.26 -32.33
C GLN A 405 26.88 -5.63 -33.03
N PRO A 406 27.95 -6.35 -33.44
CA PRO A 406 27.82 -7.67 -34.06
C PRO A 406 27.12 -8.72 -33.18
N SER A 407 27.14 -8.53 -31.86
CA SER A 407 26.57 -9.44 -30.85
C SER A 407 25.23 -8.96 -30.28
N LEU A 408 24.73 -7.82 -30.76
CA LEU A 408 23.46 -7.24 -30.33
C LEU A 408 22.32 -7.73 -31.23
N GLY A 409 21.34 -8.42 -30.65
CA GLY A 409 20.14 -8.95 -31.30
C GLY A 409 18.86 -8.19 -30.89
N PRO A 410 17.82 -8.21 -31.71
CA PRO A 410 16.58 -7.48 -31.44
C PRO A 410 15.82 -8.09 -30.25
N ARG A 411 15.14 -7.24 -29.47
CA ARG A 411 14.25 -7.65 -28.37
C ARG A 411 13.01 -8.39 -28.86
N SER A 412 12.57 -8.10 -30.08
CA SER A 412 11.39 -8.73 -30.70
C SER A 412 11.55 -10.21 -31.03
N GLU A 413 12.75 -10.77 -30.98
CA GLU A 413 13.01 -12.19 -31.21
C GLU A 413 12.99 -13.04 -29.93
N ILE A 414 12.84 -12.41 -28.76
CA ILE A 414 12.86 -13.09 -27.48
C ILE A 414 11.43 -13.31 -27.01
N ASP A 415 11.12 -14.55 -26.61
CA ASP A 415 10.01 -14.81 -25.70
C ASP A 415 10.53 -14.58 -24.27
N PRO A 416 10.13 -13.47 -23.62
CA PRO A 416 10.71 -13.07 -22.34
C PRO A 416 10.27 -13.95 -21.17
N TRP A 417 9.14 -14.63 -21.30
CA TRP A 417 8.61 -15.51 -20.26
C TRP A 417 9.34 -16.84 -20.24
N THR A 418 9.53 -17.44 -21.42
CA THR A 418 10.21 -18.74 -21.59
C THR A 418 11.73 -18.61 -21.73
N GLY A 419 12.21 -17.40 -21.99
CA GLY A 419 13.60 -17.09 -22.32
C GLY A 419 14.08 -17.64 -23.66
N VAL A 420 13.20 -18.22 -24.48
CA VAL A 420 13.55 -18.84 -25.76
C VAL A 420 13.74 -17.79 -26.85
N PHE A 421 14.76 -17.98 -27.67
CA PHE A 421 15.06 -17.12 -28.82
C PHE A 421 15.74 -17.88 -29.96
N PRO A 422 15.70 -17.38 -31.21
CA PRO A 422 16.37 -18.00 -32.35
C PRO A 422 17.89 -17.81 -32.30
N TYR A 423 18.63 -18.82 -32.77
CA TYR A 423 20.06 -18.69 -33.04
C TYR A 423 20.42 -19.33 -34.40
N PRO A 424 21.17 -18.65 -35.29
CA PRO A 424 21.63 -17.26 -35.15
C PRO A 424 20.45 -16.28 -35.19
N PHE A 425 20.55 -15.18 -34.43
CA PHE A 425 19.55 -14.12 -34.40
C PHE A 425 19.63 -13.24 -35.66
N THR A 426 18.57 -12.51 -35.97
CA THR A 426 18.56 -11.64 -37.16
C THR A 426 19.60 -10.54 -37.03
N SER A 427 20.36 -10.31 -38.11
CA SER A 427 21.44 -9.32 -38.19
C SER A 427 22.68 -9.60 -37.33
N GLN A 428 22.87 -10.84 -36.86
CA GLN A 428 24.12 -11.25 -36.22
C GLN A 428 25.32 -10.93 -37.13
N GLY A 429 26.39 -10.41 -36.53
CA GLY A 429 27.60 -10.03 -37.26
C GLY A 429 27.55 -8.65 -37.92
N GLN A 430 26.41 -7.96 -37.90
CA GLN A 430 26.26 -6.65 -38.55
C GLN A 430 26.60 -5.50 -37.60
N SER A 431 27.19 -4.45 -38.17
CA SER A 431 27.50 -3.17 -37.52
C SER A 431 26.99 -2.01 -38.39
N GLY A 432 26.84 -0.83 -37.78
CA GLY A 432 26.29 0.36 -38.43
C GLY A 432 27.00 1.64 -37.98
N ASP A 433 26.24 2.73 -37.90
CA ASP A 433 26.71 3.97 -37.29
C ASP A 433 26.95 3.80 -35.77
N VAL A 434 27.31 4.89 -35.09
CA VAL A 434 27.61 4.86 -33.66
C VAL A 434 26.41 4.48 -32.78
N LEU A 435 25.18 4.75 -33.23
CA LEU A 435 23.95 4.48 -32.47
C LEU A 435 23.48 3.04 -32.63
N PHE A 436 23.72 2.45 -33.80
CA PHE A 436 23.15 1.18 -34.20
C PHE A 436 23.22 0.12 -33.09
N LYS A 437 22.04 -0.40 -32.71
CA LYS A 437 21.78 -1.44 -31.70
C LYS A 437 22.15 -1.11 -30.24
N ARG A 438 22.88 -0.04 -29.96
CA ARG A 438 23.28 0.34 -28.59
C ARG A 438 22.13 0.98 -27.83
N LEU A 439 22.34 1.25 -26.53
CA LEU A 439 21.40 2.05 -25.75
C LEU A 439 21.36 3.46 -26.34
N GLN A 440 20.22 3.87 -26.89
CA GLN A 440 20.03 5.19 -27.52
C GLN A 440 19.23 6.09 -26.58
N VAL A 441 19.74 7.29 -26.29
CA VAL A 441 19.07 8.26 -25.41
C VAL A 441 19.12 9.66 -26.05
N PRO A 442 18.00 10.38 -26.19
CA PRO A 442 18.03 11.76 -26.66
C PRO A 442 18.86 12.65 -25.73
N ASN A 443 19.76 13.46 -26.28
CA ASN A 443 20.60 14.35 -25.47
C ASN A 443 19.78 15.41 -24.73
N SER A 444 18.63 15.81 -25.28
CA SER A 444 17.72 16.74 -24.60
C SER A 444 17.26 16.21 -23.25
N ASP A 445 17.09 14.90 -23.11
CA ASP A 445 16.61 14.28 -21.87
C ASP A 445 17.69 14.13 -20.80
N LEU A 446 18.96 14.29 -21.18
CA LEU A 446 20.11 14.25 -20.27
C LEU A 446 20.65 15.64 -19.95
N ASP A 447 20.20 16.70 -20.63
CA ASP A 447 20.78 18.03 -20.47
C ASP A 447 20.55 18.59 -19.05
N PRO A 448 21.59 18.72 -18.21
CA PRO A 448 21.43 19.17 -16.82
C PRO A 448 20.92 20.61 -16.70
N SER A 449 20.95 21.40 -17.79
CA SER A 449 20.37 22.75 -17.80
C SER A 449 18.84 22.73 -17.91
N SER A 450 18.26 21.65 -18.44
CA SER A 450 16.81 21.44 -18.54
C SER A 450 16.29 20.50 -17.45
N HIS A 451 17.16 19.65 -16.90
CA HIS A 451 16.82 18.59 -15.96
C HIS A 451 17.70 18.64 -14.70
N ALA A 452 17.65 19.75 -13.97
CA ALA A 452 18.54 20.00 -12.83
C ALA A 452 18.19 19.16 -11.59
N ASP A 453 16.93 18.74 -11.46
CA ASP A 453 16.41 17.98 -10.32
C ASP A 453 16.24 16.49 -10.65
N ALA A 454 16.73 16.05 -11.82
CA ALA A 454 16.61 14.69 -12.30
C ALA A 454 17.53 13.72 -11.55
N ALA A 455 16.94 12.60 -11.10
CA ALA A 455 17.69 11.40 -10.74
C ALA A 455 17.73 10.44 -11.94
N TYR A 456 18.92 10.06 -12.39
CA TYR A 456 19.08 9.13 -13.52
C TYR A 456 19.37 7.73 -13.04
N VAL A 457 18.78 6.74 -13.71
CA VAL A 457 18.86 5.35 -13.30
C VAL A 457 19.20 4.48 -14.50
N LEU A 458 20.11 3.53 -14.29
CA LEU A 458 20.53 2.53 -15.26
C LEU A 458 19.99 1.17 -14.82
N GLU A 459 19.39 0.43 -15.75
CA GLU A 459 18.85 -0.91 -15.50
C GLU A 459 19.50 -1.89 -16.45
N GLY A 460 19.80 -3.09 -15.95
CA GLY A 460 20.10 -4.23 -16.79
C GLY A 460 19.06 -5.33 -16.58
N GLN A 461 18.93 -6.21 -17.57
CA GLN A 461 18.11 -7.42 -17.44
C GLN A 461 18.77 -8.62 -18.14
N TYR A 462 18.78 -9.79 -17.50
CA TYR A 462 19.13 -11.06 -18.11
C TYR A 462 17.86 -11.84 -18.47
N VAL A 463 17.87 -12.57 -19.58
CA VAL A 463 16.80 -13.52 -19.92
C VAL A 463 17.45 -14.78 -20.47
N THR A 464 17.06 -15.95 -19.97
CA THR A 464 17.62 -17.23 -20.41
C THR A 464 16.62 -18.38 -20.24
N PRO A 465 16.63 -19.40 -21.13
CA PRO A 465 15.71 -20.53 -21.02
C PRO A 465 15.86 -21.34 -19.73
N ASP A 466 17.09 -21.54 -19.24
CA ASP A 466 17.35 -22.43 -18.08
C ASP A 466 16.72 -21.89 -16.79
N ASP A 467 16.78 -20.56 -16.61
CA ASP A 467 16.21 -19.80 -15.49
C ASP A 467 14.68 -19.85 -15.53
N SER A 468 14.11 -19.65 -16.72
CA SER A 468 12.67 -19.74 -16.95
C SER A 468 12.10 -21.14 -16.70
N ILE A 469 12.79 -22.19 -17.16
CA ILE A 469 12.39 -23.58 -16.94
C ILE A 469 12.41 -23.93 -15.44
N ALA A 470 13.31 -23.32 -14.67
CA ALA A 470 13.37 -23.48 -13.22
C ALA A 470 12.28 -22.69 -12.48
N GLY A 471 11.69 -21.67 -13.12
CA GLY A 471 10.69 -20.79 -12.51
C GLY A 471 11.29 -19.61 -11.73
N ASN A 472 12.56 -19.30 -11.95
CA ASN A 472 13.29 -18.27 -11.20
C ASN A 472 13.40 -16.92 -11.93
N GLN A 473 12.89 -16.80 -13.15
CA GLN A 473 13.04 -15.64 -14.05
C GLN A 473 12.46 -14.29 -13.55
N HIS A 474 11.82 -14.24 -12.38
CA HIS A 474 11.15 -13.04 -11.85
C HIS A 474 12.09 -12.02 -11.21
N ASN A 475 13.35 -12.39 -10.96
CA ASN A 475 14.35 -11.56 -10.27
C ASN A 475 15.51 -11.15 -11.20
N ASN A 476 15.32 -11.27 -12.51
CA ASN A 476 16.37 -11.18 -13.52
C ASN A 476 16.82 -9.75 -13.90
N VAL A 477 16.39 -8.74 -13.14
CA VAL A 477 16.56 -7.31 -13.43
C VAL A 477 17.09 -6.59 -12.20
N SER A 478 18.01 -5.64 -12.40
CA SER A 478 18.59 -4.84 -11.33
C SER A 478 18.84 -3.42 -11.83
N TRP A 479 18.93 -2.45 -10.92
CA TRP A 479 19.18 -1.06 -11.28
C TRP A 479 20.25 -0.38 -10.41
N THR A 480 20.86 0.68 -10.91
CA THR A 480 21.80 1.54 -10.17
C THR A 480 21.62 3.00 -10.57
N HIS A 481 21.95 3.92 -9.68
CA HIS A 481 21.94 5.35 -10.01
C HIS A 481 23.06 5.70 -10.99
N ALA A 482 22.83 6.79 -11.74
CA ALA A 482 23.80 7.40 -12.62
C ALA A 482 23.86 8.91 -12.44
N SER A 483 25.03 9.47 -12.73
CA SER A 483 25.27 10.89 -12.84
C SER A 483 25.50 11.28 -14.30
N VAL A 484 25.04 12.48 -14.66
CA VAL A 484 25.31 13.09 -15.97
C VAL A 484 26.46 14.09 -15.85
N GLY A 485 27.48 13.87 -16.67
CA GLY A 485 28.71 14.67 -16.74
C GLY A 485 28.71 15.68 -17.89
N GLY A 486 29.90 15.99 -18.38
CA GLY A 486 30.08 16.96 -19.46
C GLY A 486 29.53 16.48 -20.80
N PHE A 487 29.13 17.42 -21.65
CA PHE A 487 28.78 17.14 -23.04
C PHE A 487 30.02 17.11 -23.93
N SER A 488 30.31 15.97 -24.55
CA SER A 488 31.42 15.81 -25.48
C SER A 488 31.11 14.78 -26.57
N ASN A 489 31.74 14.93 -27.74
CA ASN A 489 31.56 14.01 -28.88
C ASN A 489 30.09 13.73 -29.26
N GLY A 490 29.22 14.75 -29.13
CA GLY A 490 27.80 14.64 -29.50
C GLY A 490 26.90 13.96 -28.48
N SER A 491 27.35 13.74 -27.24
CA SER A 491 26.61 13.05 -26.17
C SER A 491 27.02 13.55 -24.78
N PHE A 492 26.20 13.32 -23.76
CA PHE A 492 26.60 13.54 -22.36
C PHE A 492 27.36 12.34 -21.80
N ASP A 493 28.39 12.59 -20.99
CA ASP A 493 29.04 11.53 -20.22
C ASP A 493 28.11 11.01 -19.11
N LEU A 494 28.11 9.70 -18.90
CA LEU A 494 27.38 9.06 -17.81
C LEU A 494 28.38 8.34 -16.90
N ALA A 495 28.09 8.29 -15.60
CA ALA A 495 28.84 7.48 -14.66
C ALA A 495 27.90 6.85 -13.63
N VAL A 496 28.13 5.57 -13.33
CA VAL A 496 27.43 4.85 -12.25
C VAL A 496 27.79 5.50 -10.91
N VAL A 497 26.79 5.73 -10.08
CA VAL A 497 26.94 6.23 -8.72
C VAL A 497 26.14 5.35 -7.76
N GLY A 498 26.67 5.10 -6.56
CA GLY A 498 26.02 4.24 -5.58
C GLY A 498 26.18 2.74 -5.86
N GLU A 499 25.40 1.96 -5.12
CA GLU A 499 25.38 0.49 -5.19
C GLU A 499 24.21 0.02 -6.06
N THR A 500 24.38 -1.12 -6.71
CA THR A 500 23.32 -1.78 -7.48
C THR A 500 22.23 -2.29 -6.53
N ARG A 501 20.97 -1.92 -6.79
CA ARG A 501 19.78 -2.57 -6.23
C ARG A 501 19.54 -3.84 -7.03
N GLN A 502 19.94 -4.96 -6.46
CA GLN A 502 19.81 -6.27 -7.09
C GLN A 502 18.33 -6.65 -7.18
N VAL A 503 17.96 -7.48 -8.16
CA VAL A 503 16.66 -8.16 -8.29
C VAL A 503 15.42 -7.26 -8.32
N GLN A 504 15.64 -5.96 -8.44
CA GLN A 504 14.62 -4.93 -8.45
C GLN A 504 14.62 -4.23 -9.82
N PRO A 505 13.45 -3.99 -10.43
CA PRO A 505 13.35 -3.15 -11.62
C PRO A 505 13.49 -1.65 -11.30
N ALA A 506 13.91 -0.84 -12.26
CA ALA A 506 14.16 0.59 -12.07
C ALA A 506 12.92 1.42 -11.71
N VAL A 507 11.70 0.89 -11.90
CA VAL A 507 10.46 1.57 -11.46
C VAL A 507 10.47 1.90 -9.96
N PHE A 508 11.16 1.09 -9.15
CA PHE A 508 11.31 1.33 -7.72
C PHE A 508 12.20 2.54 -7.38
N ALA A 509 13.03 3.01 -8.32
CA ALA A 509 13.76 4.26 -8.11
C ALA A 509 12.82 5.47 -7.99
N TRP A 510 11.61 5.40 -8.56
CA TRP A 510 10.59 6.42 -8.31
C TRP A 510 10.15 6.42 -6.85
N GLN A 511 9.93 5.25 -6.27
CA GLN A 511 9.57 5.08 -4.87
C GLN A 511 10.71 5.47 -3.92
N GLU A 512 11.97 5.27 -4.34
CA GLU A 512 13.14 5.77 -3.58
C GLU A 512 13.14 7.31 -3.49
N VAL A 513 12.74 8.01 -4.57
CA VAL A 513 12.67 9.48 -4.61
C VAL A 513 11.39 10.03 -3.96
N ASP A 514 10.26 9.37 -4.16
CA ASP A 514 8.96 9.71 -3.59
C ASP A 514 8.37 8.47 -2.89
N PRO A 515 8.58 8.33 -1.57
CA PRO A 515 8.12 7.16 -0.81
C PRO A 515 6.60 6.93 -0.82
N LEU A 516 5.81 7.90 -1.27
CA LEU A 516 4.36 7.77 -1.41
C LEU A 516 3.93 7.17 -2.75
N VAL A 517 4.88 6.85 -3.64
CA VAL A 517 4.60 6.08 -4.85
C VAL A 517 4.21 4.66 -4.45
N ARG A 518 3.04 4.22 -4.92
CA ARG A 518 2.55 2.86 -4.73
C ARG A 518 2.91 2.03 -5.95
N ILE A 519 3.56 0.87 -5.74
CA ILE A 519 3.93 -0.07 -6.80
C ILE A 519 3.25 -1.41 -6.52
N GLU A 520 2.46 -1.87 -7.49
CA GLU A 520 1.76 -3.15 -7.46
C GLU A 520 2.21 -4.03 -8.63
N SER A 521 2.32 -5.34 -8.39
CA SER A 521 2.58 -6.31 -9.44
C SER A 521 1.29 -6.98 -9.93
N ALA A 522 1.30 -7.39 -11.19
CA ALA A 522 0.23 -8.21 -11.76
C ALA A 522 0.81 -9.14 -12.82
N ALA A 523 0.37 -10.40 -12.84
CA ALA A 523 0.82 -11.39 -13.81
C ALA A 523 -0.40 -12.07 -14.45
N PRO A 524 -0.49 -12.15 -15.78
CA PRO A 524 -1.44 -13.03 -16.44
C PRO A 524 -1.16 -14.48 -16.08
N ALA A 525 -2.21 -15.30 -16.06
CA ALA A 525 -2.12 -16.72 -15.77
C ALA A 525 -1.17 -17.43 -16.76
N GLY A 526 -0.09 -18.00 -16.21
CA GLY A 526 0.89 -18.77 -16.97
C GLY A 526 1.83 -17.94 -17.86
N ASP A 527 1.97 -16.64 -17.59
CA ASP A 527 2.87 -15.72 -18.29
C ASP A 527 3.61 -14.81 -17.28
N GLY A 528 4.47 -13.93 -17.79
CA GLY A 528 5.30 -13.02 -17.00
C GLY A 528 4.56 -11.84 -16.35
N MET A 529 5.30 -11.03 -15.61
CA MET A 529 4.76 -10.00 -14.71
C MET A 529 4.86 -8.57 -15.27
N PHE A 530 3.91 -7.73 -14.86
CA PHE A 530 3.92 -6.28 -14.96
C PHE A 530 4.07 -5.66 -13.57
N LEU A 531 4.60 -4.44 -13.53
CA LEU A 531 4.57 -3.56 -12.38
C LEU A 531 3.86 -2.26 -12.76
N VAL A 532 2.94 -1.81 -11.90
CA VAL A 532 2.23 -0.55 -12.05
C VAL A 532 2.54 0.33 -10.87
N ALA A 533 3.21 1.46 -11.13
CA ALA A 533 3.43 2.51 -10.17
C ALA A 533 2.36 3.59 -10.31
N SER A 534 1.86 4.12 -9.20
CA SER A 534 0.83 5.17 -9.17
C SER A 534 1.09 6.20 -8.08
N ARG A 535 0.78 7.48 -8.38
CA ARG A 535 0.94 8.61 -7.46
C ARG A 535 0.03 9.79 -7.84
N ALA A 536 -0.57 10.45 -6.85
CA ALA A 536 -1.42 11.64 -7.08
C ALA A 536 -0.88 12.90 -6.39
N TYR A 537 -0.80 14.01 -7.12
CA TYR A 537 -0.30 15.29 -6.65
C TYR A 537 -1.42 16.34 -6.62
N ASP A 538 -1.59 17.02 -5.48
CA ASP A 538 -2.50 18.16 -5.38
C ASP A 538 -1.91 19.36 -6.13
N ASN A 539 -2.66 19.93 -7.07
CA ASN A 539 -2.23 21.13 -7.79
C ASN A 539 -2.54 22.43 -7.01
N GLY A 540 -3.18 22.34 -5.84
CA GLY A 540 -3.53 23.46 -4.96
C GLY A 540 -4.66 24.35 -5.48
N ASN A 541 -5.37 23.89 -6.52
CA ASN A 541 -6.43 24.63 -7.21
C ASN A 541 -7.74 23.81 -7.33
N GLY A 542 -7.88 22.74 -6.54
CA GLY A 542 -9.01 21.81 -6.60
C GLY A 542 -8.90 20.75 -7.69
N THR A 543 -7.79 20.70 -8.44
CA THR A 543 -7.47 19.59 -9.34
C THR A 543 -6.28 18.80 -8.84
N TRP A 544 -6.23 17.54 -9.25
CA TRP A 544 -5.20 16.59 -8.90
C TRP A 544 -4.57 16.03 -10.17
N ARG A 545 -3.24 15.87 -10.16
CA ARG A 545 -2.48 15.22 -11.21
C ARG A 545 -2.12 13.80 -10.78
N TYR A 546 -2.59 12.82 -11.52
CA TYR A 546 -2.28 11.41 -11.35
C TYR A 546 -1.22 11.01 -12.35
N GLU A 547 -0.20 10.32 -11.85
CA GLU A 547 0.93 9.80 -12.61
C GLU A 547 0.93 8.27 -12.47
N TYR A 548 1.02 7.60 -13.60
CA TYR A 548 1.12 6.15 -13.68
C TYR A 548 2.33 5.76 -14.52
N ALA A 549 3.01 4.68 -14.12
CA ALA A 549 4.05 4.03 -14.91
C ALA A 549 3.78 2.53 -14.94
N VAL A 550 3.65 1.96 -16.14
CA VAL A 550 3.40 0.54 -16.37
C VAL A 550 4.66 -0.07 -16.99
N TYR A 551 5.36 -0.89 -16.23
CA TYR A 551 6.53 -1.63 -16.67
C TYR A 551 6.17 -3.08 -16.95
N ASN A 552 6.42 -3.54 -18.18
CA ASN A 552 6.35 -4.97 -18.49
C ASN A 552 7.72 -5.58 -18.25
N GLN A 553 7.88 -6.38 -17.21
CA GLN A 553 9.17 -6.99 -16.90
C GLN A 553 9.46 -8.17 -17.84
N ILE A 554 8.53 -9.13 -17.93
CA ILE A 554 8.74 -10.39 -18.67
C ILE A 554 7.45 -10.99 -19.28
N SER A 555 6.32 -10.29 -19.28
CA SER A 555 5.10 -10.83 -19.91
C SER A 555 5.25 -10.87 -21.44
N ALA A 556 5.15 -12.07 -22.01
CA ALA A 556 5.10 -12.26 -23.45
C ALA A 556 3.75 -11.79 -24.04
N ARG A 557 2.70 -11.74 -23.21
CA ARG A 557 1.38 -11.26 -23.64
C ARG A 557 1.31 -9.76 -23.88
N ALA A 558 2.20 -8.97 -23.28
CA ALA A 558 2.22 -7.51 -23.38
C ALA A 558 0.88 -6.84 -22.97
N ALA A 559 0.85 -5.51 -22.91
CA ALA A 559 -0.37 -4.76 -22.65
C ALA A 559 -0.73 -3.84 -23.81
N GLY A 560 -2.01 -3.85 -24.21
CA GLY A 560 -2.52 -3.09 -25.35
C GLY A 560 -3.48 -1.96 -24.96
N SER A 561 -3.92 -1.92 -23.70
CA SER A 561 -4.72 -0.81 -23.17
C SER A 561 -4.49 -0.62 -21.67
N PHE A 562 -4.76 0.61 -21.21
CA PHE A 562 -4.70 1.00 -19.81
C PHE A 562 -5.92 1.88 -19.51
N ALA A 563 -6.67 1.57 -18.46
CA ALA A 563 -7.85 2.34 -18.08
C ALA A 563 -7.84 2.67 -16.59
N VAL A 564 -8.06 3.95 -16.29
CA VAL A 564 -8.16 4.49 -14.94
C VAL A 564 -9.62 4.82 -14.67
N PRO A 565 -10.26 4.24 -13.64
CA PRO A 565 -11.61 4.63 -13.27
C PRO A 565 -11.61 6.06 -12.74
N ILE A 566 -12.67 6.80 -13.01
CA ILE A 566 -12.91 8.13 -12.46
C ILE A 566 -14.30 8.18 -11.84
N GLN A 567 -14.47 9.00 -10.81
CA GLN A 567 -15.78 9.30 -10.27
C GLN A 567 -16.72 9.84 -11.38
N PRO A 568 -17.98 9.37 -11.46
CA PRO A 568 -18.96 9.93 -12.36
C PRO A 568 -19.15 11.44 -12.17
N GLY A 569 -19.02 12.19 -13.28
CA GLY A 569 -19.13 13.64 -13.28
C GLY A 569 -17.82 14.40 -13.03
N ALA A 570 -16.71 13.68 -12.81
CA ALA A 570 -15.38 14.28 -12.72
C ALA A 570 -14.99 14.98 -14.03
N ALA A 571 -14.45 16.20 -13.92
CA ALA A 571 -13.95 16.98 -15.03
C ALA A 571 -12.49 16.64 -15.32
N VAL A 572 -12.26 15.81 -16.34
CA VAL A 572 -10.93 15.55 -16.89
C VAL A 572 -10.46 16.76 -17.69
N THR A 573 -9.39 17.40 -17.24
CA THR A 573 -8.85 18.63 -17.85
C THR A 573 -7.63 18.38 -18.73
N ALA A 574 -6.88 17.32 -18.46
CA ALA A 574 -5.77 16.87 -19.28
C ALA A 574 -5.53 15.37 -19.10
N ALA A 575 -5.03 14.73 -20.15
CA ALA A 575 -4.49 13.39 -20.08
C ALA A 575 -3.30 13.28 -21.05
N GLY A 576 -2.30 12.48 -20.68
CA GLY A 576 -1.06 12.34 -21.43
C GLY A 576 -0.58 10.89 -21.52
N PHE A 577 0.31 10.65 -22.46
CA PHE A 577 0.93 9.36 -22.75
C PHE A 577 2.41 9.60 -23.08
N LYS A 578 3.29 8.70 -22.63
CA LYS A 578 4.68 8.64 -23.06
C LYS A 578 5.17 7.20 -23.07
N ASP A 579 5.88 6.84 -24.12
CA ASP A 579 6.57 5.56 -24.30
C ASP A 579 8.06 5.78 -24.64
N VAL A 580 8.78 4.66 -24.72
CA VAL A 580 10.18 4.62 -25.17
C VAL A 580 10.25 4.31 -26.67
N GLU A 581 11.19 4.93 -27.37
CA GLU A 581 11.36 4.76 -28.81
C GLU A 581 12.10 3.46 -29.15
N HIS A 582 11.52 2.68 -30.06
CA HIS A 582 12.20 1.54 -30.68
C HIS A 582 13.12 2.00 -31.82
N HIS A 583 14.27 1.34 -31.98
CA HIS A 583 15.29 1.80 -32.92
C HIS A 583 16.00 0.65 -33.64
N SER A 584 16.88 1.03 -34.58
CA SER A 584 17.79 0.13 -35.31
C SER A 584 17.08 -0.98 -36.10
N GLY A 585 15.82 -0.78 -36.46
CA GLY A 585 15.03 -1.72 -37.26
C GLY A 585 14.27 -2.75 -36.43
N GLU A 586 14.00 -2.48 -35.15
CA GLU A 586 12.96 -3.19 -34.40
C GLU A 586 11.64 -3.19 -35.19
N VAL A 587 10.88 -4.28 -35.06
CA VAL A 587 9.68 -4.52 -35.87
C VAL A 587 8.42 -3.86 -35.30
N TRP A 588 8.48 -3.43 -34.04
CA TRP A 588 7.34 -2.85 -33.35
C TRP A 588 7.07 -1.42 -33.82
N ASP A 589 5.79 -1.11 -33.97
CA ASP A 589 5.30 0.23 -34.28
C ASP A 589 5.45 1.14 -33.05
N GLY A 590 5.85 2.40 -33.26
CA GLY A 590 6.02 3.41 -32.20
C GLY A 590 4.94 4.48 -32.20
N THR A 591 3.73 4.19 -32.71
CA THR A 591 2.63 5.15 -32.72
C THR A 591 2.08 5.34 -31.30
N ASP A 592 2.16 6.57 -30.81
CA ASP A 592 1.62 6.99 -29.51
C ASP A 592 0.15 6.63 -29.32
N TRP A 593 -0.21 6.27 -28.09
CA TRP A 593 -1.60 5.97 -27.75
C TRP A 593 -2.41 7.25 -27.64
N SER A 594 -3.60 7.20 -28.21
CA SER A 594 -4.62 8.22 -27.93
C SER A 594 -5.41 7.83 -26.70
N TYR A 595 -5.93 8.84 -25.99
CA TYR A 595 -6.85 8.62 -24.88
C TYR A 595 -8.29 8.96 -25.26
N SER A 596 -9.22 8.31 -24.57
CA SER A 596 -10.63 8.66 -24.56
C SER A 596 -11.13 8.73 -23.13
N ALA A 597 -11.98 9.72 -22.84
CA ALA A 597 -12.64 9.85 -21.55
C ALA A 597 -14.11 9.46 -21.72
N SER A 598 -14.56 8.55 -20.87
CA SER A 598 -15.96 8.24 -20.66
C SER A 598 -16.46 8.96 -19.40
N PHE A 599 -17.68 8.64 -18.97
CA PHE A 599 -18.19 9.17 -17.72
C PHE A 599 -17.60 8.47 -16.48
N GLU A 600 -16.87 7.37 -16.66
CA GLU A 600 -16.41 6.49 -15.59
C GLU A 600 -14.96 6.06 -15.70
N SER A 601 -14.30 6.37 -16.81
CA SER A 601 -12.91 6.03 -16.98
C SER A 601 -12.24 6.95 -17.98
N VAL A 602 -10.92 7.04 -17.86
CA VAL A 602 -10.03 7.48 -18.92
C VAL A 602 -9.23 6.29 -19.39
N GLN A 603 -9.26 6.03 -20.70
CA GLN A 603 -8.63 4.87 -21.31
C GLN A 603 -7.66 5.30 -22.41
N TRP A 604 -6.52 4.63 -22.46
CA TRP A 604 -5.56 4.68 -23.56
C TRP A 604 -5.44 3.29 -24.17
N ASN A 605 -5.25 3.23 -25.49
CA ASN A 605 -5.04 1.95 -26.16
C ASN A 605 -4.26 2.11 -27.46
N THR A 606 -3.57 1.04 -27.82
CA THR A 606 -3.06 0.85 -29.19
C THR A 606 -4.11 0.16 -30.08
N LEU A 607 -3.75 -0.15 -31.32
CA LEU A 607 -4.59 -0.97 -32.21
C LEU A 607 -4.69 -2.40 -31.68
N ASP A 608 -5.86 -3.03 -31.80
CA ASP A 608 -6.02 -4.43 -31.40
C ASP A 608 -5.00 -5.37 -32.07
N HIS A 609 -4.55 -6.38 -31.34
CA HIS A 609 -3.59 -7.37 -31.84
C HIS A 609 -4.08 -8.08 -33.12
N SER A 610 -5.38 -8.31 -33.27
CA SER A 610 -5.96 -8.88 -34.50
C SER A 610 -5.87 -7.96 -35.72
N VAL A 611 -5.72 -6.66 -35.51
CA VAL A 611 -5.56 -5.66 -36.56
C VAL A 611 -4.08 -5.47 -36.88
N SER A 612 -3.23 -5.34 -35.86
CA SER A 612 -1.78 -5.23 -36.03
C SER A 612 -1.05 -5.91 -34.87
N PRO A 613 -0.46 -7.11 -35.09
CA PRO A 613 0.38 -7.76 -34.07
C PRO A 613 1.64 -6.95 -33.72
N LEU A 614 2.01 -6.00 -34.57
CA LEU A 614 3.17 -5.11 -34.40
C LEU A 614 2.80 -3.78 -33.73
N ALA A 615 1.54 -3.57 -33.34
CA ALA A 615 1.12 -2.35 -32.68
C ALA A 615 1.98 -2.07 -31.42
N ASN A 616 1.98 -0.80 -31.03
CA ASN A 616 2.76 -0.23 -29.93
C ASN A 616 2.27 -0.72 -28.55
N ALA A 617 2.26 -2.03 -28.31
CA ALA A 617 1.92 -2.61 -27.02
C ALA A 617 3.08 -2.44 -26.04
N ILE A 618 2.80 -2.39 -24.73
CA ILE A 618 3.84 -2.36 -23.69
C ILE A 618 4.60 -3.70 -23.70
N ARG A 619 5.72 -3.75 -24.42
CA ARG A 619 6.56 -4.95 -24.59
C ARG A 619 7.49 -5.12 -23.39
N TRP A 620 8.02 -6.33 -23.23
CA TRP A 620 8.92 -6.64 -22.13
C TRP A 620 10.16 -5.73 -22.12
N GLY A 621 10.63 -5.43 -20.91
CA GLY A 621 11.71 -4.48 -20.66
C GLY A 621 11.39 -3.03 -21.05
N THR A 622 10.10 -2.68 -21.19
CA THR A 622 9.65 -1.30 -21.46
C THR A 622 8.68 -0.77 -20.41
N LEU A 623 8.74 0.54 -20.15
CA LEU A 623 7.91 1.29 -19.21
C LEU A 623 7.19 2.41 -19.94
N TYR A 624 5.86 2.42 -19.86
CA TYR A 624 5.02 3.48 -20.44
C TYR A 624 4.37 4.31 -19.33
N ASN A 625 4.22 5.61 -19.57
CA ASN A 625 3.62 6.54 -18.65
C ASN A 625 2.25 7.01 -19.11
N PHE A 626 1.35 7.15 -18.14
CA PHE A 626 0.02 7.70 -18.33
C PHE A 626 -0.22 8.79 -17.30
N THR A 627 -0.81 9.91 -17.73
CA THR A 627 -1.03 11.05 -16.85
C THR A 627 -2.46 11.52 -16.97
N LEU A 628 -3.04 11.97 -15.86
CA LEU A 628 -4.42 12.41 -15.80
C LEU A 628 -4.53 13.61 -14.85
N THR A 629 -5.13 14.71 -15.30
CA THR A 629 -5.50 15.83 -14.43
C THR A 629 -7.01 15.94 -14.35
N VAL A 630 -7.54 15.85 -13.14
CA VAL A 630 -8.97 15.79 -12.87
C VAL A 630 -9.31 16.50 -11.56
N ASP A 631 -10.53 17.00 -11.42
CA ASP A 631 -11.03 17.77 -10.27
C ASP A 631 -11.50 16.90 -9.09
N VAL A 632 -10.92 15.71 -8.95
CA VAL A 632 -11.29 14.74 -7.91
C VAL A 632 -10.04 14.28 -7.17
N ALA A 633 -10.16 14.23 -5.85
CA ALA A 633 -9.12 13.79 -4.92
C ALA A 633 -8.77 12.30 -5.10
N PRO A 634 -7.60 11.84 -4.60
CA PRO A 634 -7.19 10.46 -4.76
C PRO A 634 -7.85 9.53 -3.74
N VAL A 635 -8.10 8.30 -4.16
CA VAL A 635 -8.48 7.15 -3.33
C VAL A 635 -7.74 5.91 -3.78
N ASP A 636 -7.78 4.86 -2.96
CA ASP A 636 -7.44 3.52 -3.44
C ASP A 636 -8.54 2.99 -4.35
N GLY A 637 -8.14 2.43 -5.48
CA GLY A 637 -9.03 1.76 -6.41
C GLY A 637 -8.29 0.78 -7.30
N MET A 638 -8.98 0.29 -8.32
CA MET A 638 -8.42 -0.68 -9.26
C MET A 638 -8.37 -0.06 -10.65
N ILE A 639 -7.20 -0.03 -11.27
CA ILE A 639 -7.06 0.24 -12.71
C ILE A 639 -7.22 -1.07 -13.49
N GLU A 640 -7.47 -0.95 -14.78
CA GLU A 640 -7.52 -2.08 -15.71
C GLU A 640 -6.36 -2.00 -16.70
N LEU A 641 -5.58 -3.08 -16.80
CA LEU A 641 -4.53 -3.27 -17.79
C LEU A 641 -4.99 -4.33 -18.80
N GLY A 642 -5.36 -3.91 -20.01
CA GLY A 642 -5.80 -4.82 -21.06
C GLY A 642 -4.62 -5.50 -21.75
N LEU A 643 -4.66 -6.83 -21.82
CA LEU A 643 -3.58 -7.64 -22.36
C LEU A 643 -3.64 -7.68 -23.88
N PHE A 644 -2.47 -7.57 -24.52
CA PHE A 644 -2.40 -7.36 -25.96
C PHE A 644 -2.55 -8.67 -26.76
N VAL A 645 -1.74 -9.68 -26.42
CA VAL A 645 -1.84 -11.01 -27.03
C VAL A 645 -2.99 -11.76 -26.34
N PRO A 646 -3.95 -12.34 -27.08
CA PRO A 646 -5.07 -13.08 -26.50
C PRO A 646 -4.62 -14.27 -25.63
N GLY A 647 -5.35 -14.55 -24.56
CA GLY A 647 -5.01 -15.61 -23.59
C GLY A 647 -6.18 -16.01 -22.70
N ALA A 648 -5.88 -16.49 -21.49
CA ALA A 648 -6.91 -16.94 -20.54
C ALA A 648 -7.77 -15.79 -19.99
N GLU A 649 -7.15 -14.67 -19.66
CA GLU A 649 -7.84 -13.41 -19.34
C GLU A 649 -7.58 -12.34 -20.39
N ASP A 650 -8.52 -11.41 -20.58
CA ASP A 650 -8.36 -10.28 -21.51
C ASP A 650 -7.73 -9.05 -20.82
N SER A 651 -7.82 -8.95 -19.50
CA SER A 651 -7.27 -7.82 -18.73
C SER A 651 -6.94 -8.21 -17.29
N LEU A 652 -6.14 -7.36 -16.63
CA LEU A 652 -5.73 -7.46 -15.24
C LEU A 652 -6.29 -6.26 -14.45
N ALA A 653 -6.90 -6.52 -13.29
CA ALA A 653 -7.27 -5.47 -12.35
C ALA A 653 -6.13 -5.27 -11.34
N ILE A 654 -5.64 -4.03 -11.19
CA ILE A 654 -4.43 -3.74 -10.40
C ILE A 654 -4.73 -2.61 -9.43
N GLY A 655 -4.33 -2.77 -8.17
CA GLY A 655 -4.46 -1.72 -7.15
C GLY A 655 -3.67 -0.47 -7.55
N ALA A 656 -4.26 0.70 -7.38
CA ALA A 656 -3.58 1.97 -7.65
C ALA A 656 -4.28 3.12 -6.92
N VAL A 657 -3.60 4.25 -6.86
CA VAL A 657 -4.23 5.53 -6.53
C VAL A 657 -5.03 6.00 -7.74
N VAL A 658 -6.34 6.19 -7.57
CA VAL A 658 -7.27 6.60 -8.65
C VAL A 658 -8.09 7.83 -8.26
N PRO A 659 -8.64 8.60 -9.22
CA PRO A 659 -9.53 9.70 -8.93
C PRO A 659 -10.89 9.24 -8.38
N GLY A 660 -11.15 9.52 -7.11
CA GLY A 660 -12.43 9.25 -6.47
C GLY A 660 -12.63 10.04 -5.18
N VAL A 661 -13.86 10.12 -4.70
CA VAL A 661 -14.07 10.42 -3.27
C VAL A 661 -13.95 9.11 -2.52
N ALA A 662 -13.23 9.10 -1.39
CA ALA A 662 -13.13 7.90 -0.57
C ALA A 662 -14.54 7.44 -0.24
N GLY A 663 -14.92 6.27 -0.75
CA GLY A 663 -16.20 5.70 -0.35
C GLY A 663 -16.13 5.41 1.14
N PHE A 664 -17.17 5.73 1.90
CA PHE A 664 -17.22 5.41 3.32
C PHE A 664 -18.04 4.14 3.57
N GLY A 665 -17.75 3.44 4.66
CA GLY A 665 -18.40 2.18 5.00
C GLY A 665 -17.59 0.93 4.66
N GLU A 666 -17.93 -0.16 5.32
CA GLU A 666 -17.25 -1.46 5.26
C GLU A 666 -17.91 -2.34 4.19
N ARG A 667 -17.13 -2.85 3.23
CA ARG A 667 -17.69 -3.80 2.24
C ARG A 667 -17.96 -5.16 2.88
N ILE A 668 -19.10 -5.74 2.53
CA ILE A 668 -19.53 -7.05 2.98
C ILE A 668 -19.87 -7.94 1.79
N CYS A 669 -19.68 -9.26 1.94
CA CYS A 669 -19.88 -10.22 0.85
C CYS A 669 -19.10 -9.89 -0.44
N SER A 670 -17.91 -9.33 -0.27
CA SER A 670 -17.02 -9.01 -1.38
C SER A 670 -16.03 -10.17 -1.59
N PRO A 671 -15.73 -10.56 -2.84
CA PRO A 671 -16.37 -10.11 -4.07
C PRO A 671 -17.78 -10.70 -4.26
N ALA A 672 -18.61 -9.99 -5.04
CA ALA A 672 -19.91 -10.49 -5.46
C ALA A 672 -19.80 -11.72 -6.37
N ALA A 673 -20.91 -12.43 -6.57
CA ALA A 673 -20.97 -13.47 -7.59
C ALA A 673 -20.76 -12.88 -8.99
N ALA A 674 -19.96 -13.55 -9.82
CA ALA A 674 -19.74 -13.14 -11.20
C ALA A 674 -21.05 -13.08 -11.99
N ASN A 675 -21.19 -12.08 -12.84
CA ASN A 675 -22.33 -11.86 -13.72
C ASN A 675 -22.14 -12.56 -15.08
N SER A 676 -23.09 -12.36 -16.00
CA SER A 676 -23.07 -12.98 -17.33
C SER A 676 -21.86 -12.65 -18.21
N VAL A 677 -21.10 -11.59 -17.89
CA VAL A 677 -19.85 -11.22 -18.58
C VAL A 677 -18.60 -11.59 -17.78
N GLY A 678 -18.75 -12.36 -16.70
CA GLY A 678 -17.65 -12.84 -15.87
C GLY A 678 -17.16 -11.83 -14.82
N GLN A 679 -17.79 -10.66 -14.70
CA GLN A 679 -17.39 -9.62 -13.75
C GLN A 679 -18.20 -9.67 -12.45
N SER A 680 -17.60 -9.31 -11.32
CA SER A 680 -18.30 -9.13 -10.05
C SER A 680 -18.67 -7.67 -9.87
N ALA A 681 -19.97 -7.38 -9.67
CA ALA A 681 -20.43 -6.02 -9.45
C ALA A 681 -20.07 -5.53 -8.03
N ALA A 682 -19.66 -4.28 -7.89
CA ALA A 682 -19.23 -3.68 -6.63
C ALA A 682 -20.02 -2.41 -6.29
N ILE A 683 -20.40 -2.22 -5.03
CA ILE A 683 -21.09 -1.03 -4.53
C ILE A 683 -20.16 -0.17 -3.65
N PHE A 684 -20.30 1.15 -3.78
CA PHE A 684 -19.57 2.17 -3.04
C PHE A 684 -20.56 3.21 -2.51
N ALA A 685 -20.30 3.78 -1.32
CA ALA A 685 -21.06 4.89 -0.77
C ALA A 685 -20.22 6.17 -0.78
N LEU A 686 -20.71 7.20 -1.45
CA LEU A 686 -20.08 8.51 -1.61
C LEU A 686 -20.89 9.57 -0.85
N GLY A 687 -20.24 10.66 -0.42
CA GLY A 687 -20.86 11.73 0.35
C GLY A 687 -20.36 11.77 1.80
N SER A 688 -21.27 11.86 2.77
CA SER A 688 -20.96 12.03 4.21
C SER A 688 -21.46 10.84 5.05
N PRO A 689 -20.65 10.35 6.02
CA PRO A 689 -21.11 9.41 7.03
C PRO A 689 -22.02 10.04 8.09
N LEU A 690 -22.18 11.38 8.12
CA LEU A 690 -23.08 12.05 9.06
C LEU A 690 -24.53 11.99 8.57
N ALA A 691 -25.43 11.41 9.36
CA ALA A 691 -26.83 11.26 8.96
C ALA A 691 -27.51 12.62 8.71
N SER A 692 -27.10 13.66 9.44
CA SER A 692 -27.67 15.01 9.35
C SER A 692 -27.39 15.72 8.03
N ASP A 693 -26.31 15.34 7.34
CA ASP A 693 -25.92 15.98 6.08
C ASP A 693 -26.85 15.57 4.93
N ASN A 694 -27.54 14.44 5.08
CA ASN A 694 -28.40 13.84 4.06
C ASN A 694 -27.70 13.73 2.68
N ASP A 695 -26.41 13.38 2.71
CA ASP A 695 -25.55 13.30 1.53
C ASP A 695 -25.01 11.88 1.36
N LEU A 696 -25.84 10.99 0.83
CA LEU A 696 -25.45 9.63 0.47
C LEU A 696 -25.74 9.37 -1.01
N THR A 697 -24.71 9.01 -1.77
CA THR A 697 -24.82 8.48 -3.12
C THR A 697 -24.24 7.08 -3.19
N LEU A 698 -25.04 6.10 -3.57
CA LEU A 698 -24.59 4.72 -3.82
C LEU A 698 -24.20 4.58 -5.28
N LEU A 699 -22.93 4.28 -5.55
CA LEU A 699 -22.40 3.98 -6.88
C LEU A 699 -22.21 2.47 -7.02
N THR A 700 -22.77 1.87 -8.08
CA THR A 700 -22.55 0.46 -8.41
C THR A 700 -21.81 0.34 -9.74
N LEU A 701 -20.72 -0.41 -9.74
CA LEU A 701 -19.86 -0.69 -10.90
C LEU A 701 -19.86 -2.19 -11.23
N GLY A 702 -19.35 -2.56 -12.42
CA GLY A 702 -19.08 -3.96 -12.77
C GLY A 702 -20.32 -4.82 -13.04
N MET A 703 -21.45 -4.23 -13.40
CA MET A 703 -22.63 -4.94 -13.91
C MET A 703 -22.49 -5.22 -15.41
N ALA A 704 -23.23 -6.20 -15.93
CA ALA A 704 -23.41 -6.31 -17.38
C ALA A 704 -24.03 -5.01 -17.93
N THR A 705 -23.68 -4.64 -19.17
CA THR A 705 -24.16 -3.39 -19.79
C THR A 705 -25.66 -3.45 -20.08
N ASN A 706 -26.30 -2.28 -20.07
CA ASN A 706 -27.71 -2.04 -20.35
C ASN A 706 -28.72 -2.81 -19.47
N GLN A 707 -28.31 -3.26 -18.28
CA GLN A 707 -29.15 -3.96 -17.31
C GLN A 707 -29.89 -2.99 -16.41
N PHE A 708 -31.16 -3.30 -16.12
CA PHE A 708 -31.93 -2.55 -15.13
C PHE A 708 -31.66 -3.06 -13.72
N GLY A 709 -31.48 -2.15 -12.77
CA GLY A 709 -31.26 -2.46 -11.36
C GLY A 709 -31.78 -1.39 -10.41
N TYR A 710 -31.77 -1.69 -9.12
CA TYR A 710 -32.12 -0.76 -8.04
C TYR A 710 -31.42 -1.14 -6.73
N CYS A 711 -31.24 -0.16 -5.85
CA CYS A 711 -30.61 -0.38 -4.55
C CYS A 711 -31.58 -1.00 -3.53
N LEU A 712 -31.00 -1.72 -2.58
CA LEU A 712 -31.63 -2.33 -1.41
C LEU A 712 -30.99 -1.74 -0.15
N ALA A 713 -31.76 -1.66 0.94
CA ALA A 713 -31.25 -1.27 2.24
C ALA A 713 -31.84 -2.11 3.37
N SER A 714 -31.09 -2.31 4.45
CA SER A 714 -31.55 -2.94 5.69
C SER A 714 -30.72 -2.47 6.89
N GLN A 715 -31.27 -2.53 8.10
CA GLN A 715 -30.48 -2.38 9.34
C GLN A 715 -29.81 -3.68 9.80
N SER A 716 -30.03 -4.79 9.08
CA SER A 716 -29.42 -6.09 9.36
C SER A 716 -28.59 -6.55 8.16
N GLY A 717 -27.39 -7.06 8.41
CA GLY A 717 -26.63 -7.86 7.46
C GLY A 717 -27.11 -9.32 7.47
N ALA A 718 -26.92 -10.04 6.38
CA ALA A 718 -27.10 -11.49 6.31
C ALA A 718 -26.27 -12.05 5.14
N PHE A 719 -26.25 -13.37 4.96
CA PHE A 719 -25.79 -13.99 3.72
C PHE A 719 -26.83 -15.01 3.28
N ILE A 720 -27.52 -14.72 2.19
CA ILE A 720 -28.58 -15.57 1.64
C ILE A 720 -28.15 -15.97 0.23
N PRO A 721 -27.72 -17.23 0.02
CA PRO A 721 -27.29 -17.66 -1.30
C PRO A 721 -28.45 -17.80 -2.28
N ASN A 722 -28.26 -17.32 -3.50
CA ASN A 722 -29.16 -17.48 -4.65
C ASN A 722 -30.67 -17.23 -4.36
N PRO A 723 -31.05 -16.13 -3.70
CA PRO A 723 -32.43 -15.91 -3.28
C PRO A 723 -33.33 -15.76 -4.50
N GLY A 724 -34.48 -16.45 -4.48
CA GLY A 724 -35.46 -16.38 -5.56
C GLY A 724 -34.95 -16.90 -6.91
N GLY A 725 -33.87 -17.69 -6.92
CA GLY A 725 -33.26 -18.20 -8.16
C GLY A 725 -32.25 -17.24 -8.81
N SER A 726 -31.83 -16.19 -8.10
CA SER A 726 -30.77 -15.28 -8.53
C SER A 726 -29.43 -16.00 -8.72
N ALA A 727 -28.62 -15.56 -9.68
CA ALA A 727 -27.23 -16.00 -9.83
C ALA A 727 -26.34 -15.51 -8.67
N GLY A 728 -26.67 -14.35 -8.09
CA GLY A 728 -25.93 -13.76 -6.98
C GLY A 728 -26.51 -14.02 -5.60
N ASN A 729 -25.78 -13.57 -4.58
CA ASN A 729 -26.12 -13.73 -3.16
C ASN A 729 -26.62 -12.40 -2.58
N LEU A 730 -27.64 -12.46 -1.71
CA LEU A 730 -28.16 -11.29 -1.01
C LEU A 730 -27.51 -11.17 0.36
N CYS A 731 -27.04 -9.96 0.67
CA CYS A 731 -26.22 -9.69 1.85
C CYS A 731 -26.93 -8.87 2.94
N LEU A 732 -28.24 -8.73 2.78
CA LEU A 732 -29.10 -7.97 3.68
C LEU A 732 -30.06 -8.91 4.38
N GLY A 733 -30.25 -8.66 5.67
CA GLY A 733 -31.26 -9.30 6.52
C GLY A 733 -32.62 -8.63 6.39
N ASN A 734 -33.65 -9.24 6.99
CA ASN A 734 -34.98 -8.63 7.04
C ASN A 734 -35.08 -7.61 8.19
N PRO A 735 -35.89 -6.53 8.03
CA PRO A 735 -36.64 -6.16 6.83
C PRO A 735 -35.75 -5.50 5.75
N ILE A 736 -36.12 -5.65 4.47
CA ILE A 736 -35.39 -5.08 3.33
C ILE A 736 -36.21 -3.96 2.69
N ALA A 737 -35.70 -2.74 2.73
CA ALA A 737 -36.18 -1.61 1.96
C ALA A 737 -35.72 -1.73 0.49
N ARG A 738 -36.58 -1.30 -0.44
CA ARG A 738 -36.31 -1.40 -1.89
C ARG A 738 -36.56 -0.06 -2.55
N PHE A 739 -35.56 0.47 -3.23
CA PHE A 739 -35.64 1.75 -3.95
C PHE A 739 -36.28 1.58 -5.34
N VAL A 740 -37.43 0.92 -5.42
CA VAL A 740 -38.13 0.59 -6.70
C VAL A 740 -38.64 1.80 -7.46
N SER A 741 -38.70 2.98 -6.83
CA SER A 741 -38.98 4.27 -7.47
C SER A 741 -37.76 4.88 -8.16
N GLN A 742 -36.56 4.36 -7.89
CA GLN A 742 -35.27 4.82 -8.43
C GLN A 742 -34.57 3.73 -9.25
N VAL A 743 -35.34 2.97 -10.04
CA VAL A 743 -34.76 1.99 -10.97
C VAL A 743 -33.86 2.70 -11.98
N GLN A 744 -32.62 2.24 -12.09
CA GLN A 744 -31.60 2.74 -13.01
C GLN A 744 -31.29 1.71 -14.11
N ASN A 745 -30.59 2.16 -15.15
CA ASN A 745 -30.04 1.31 -16.19
C ASN A 745 -28.52 1.43 -16.20
N SER A 746 -27.81 0.31 -16.25
CA SER A 746 -26.34 0.25 -16.17
C SER A 746 -25.62 0.83 -17.38
N GLY A 747 -26.34 1.21 -18.44
CA GLY A 747 -25.79 1.89 -19.61
C GLY A 747 -24.70 1.10 -20.33
N GLY A 748 -23.94 1.80 -21.17
CA GLY A 748 -22.84 1.20 -21.93
C GLY A 748 -21.60 0.83 -21.09
N SER A 749 -21.52 1.27 -19.84
CA SER A 749 -20.38 1.07 -18.95
C SER A 749 -20.58 0.00 -17.88
N GLY A 750 -21.82 -0.47 -17.67
CA GLY A 750 -22.08 -1.49 -16.66
C GLY A 750 -22.23 -0.93 -15.24
N SER A 751 -22.82 0.25 -15.09
CA SER A 751 -22.84 0.98 -13.82
C SER A 751 -24.00 1.96 -13.70
N PHE A 752 -24.34 2.35 -12.47
CA PHE A 752 -25.20 3.51 -12.21
C PHE A 752 -25.01 4.01 -10.77
N SER A 753 -25.52 5.20 -10.48
CA SER A 753 -25.62 5.72 -9.12
C SER A 753 -27.05 6.00 -8.68
N VAL A 754 -27.29 5.94 -7.37
CA VAL A 754 -28.55 6.26 -6.71
C VAL A 754 -28.28 7.21 -5.55
N VAL A 755 -28.89 8.40 -5.58
CA VAL A 755 -28.91 9.31 -4.44
C VAL A 755 -29.94 8.82 -3.43
N VAL A 756 -29.50 8.60 -2.19
CA VAL A 756 -30.33 8.11 -1.09
C VAL A 756 -30.73 9.29 -0.21
N ASP A 757 -32.04 9.52 -0.08
CA ASP A 757 -32.57 10.44 0.93
C ASP A 757 -32.64 9.70 2.27
N LEU A 758 -31.66 9.97 3.13
CA LEU A 758 -31.54 9.41 4.48
C LEU A 758 -32.73 9.79 5.36
N THR A 759 -33.50 10.83 5.01
CA THR A 759 -34.71 11.21 5.76
C THR A 759 -35.94 10.37 5.38
N SER A 760 -35.86 9.57 4.31
CA SER A 760 -37.02 8.86 3.75
C SER A 760 -36.69 7.47 3.16
N ILE A 761 -35.90 6.66 3.88
CA ILE A 761 -35.61 5.28 3.47
C ILE A 761 -36.92 4.51 3.25
N PRO A 762 -37.12 3.85 2.08
CA PRO A 762 -38.37 3.21 1.70
C PRO A 762 -38.60 1.86 2.39
N SER A 763 -38.44 1.83 3.72
CA SER A 763 -38.87 0.75 4.60
C SER A 763 -40.36 0.87 4.92
N THR A 764 -40.93 -0.12 5.63
CA THR A 764 -42.32 -0.06 6.12
C THR A 764 -42.33 -0.28 7.63
N PRO A 765 -42.50 0.79 8.45
CA PRO A 765 -42.72 2.19 8.06
C PRO A 765 -41.48 2.84 7.41
N VAL A 766 -41.69 3.97 6.69
CA VAL A 766 -40.59 4.80 6.16
C VAL A 766 -39.70 5.24 7.31
N HIS A 767 -38.39 5.20 7.12
CA HIS A 767 -37.41 5.44 8.18
C HIS A 767 -36.50 6.61 7.84
N ALA A 768 -36.21 7.44 8.84
CA ALA A 768 -35.20 8.48 8.76
C ALA A 768 -33.97 7.98 9.53
N VAL A 769 -32.84 7.86 8.83
CA VAL A 769 -31.56 7.44 9.42
C VAL A 769 -31.11 8.50 10.42
N VAL A 770 -30.62 8.06 11.56
CA VAL A 770 -30.06 8.92 12.61
C VAL A 770 -28.66 8.47 13.01
N ALA A 771 -27.91 9.37 13.64
CA ALA A 771 -26.61 9.10 14.24
C ALA A 771 -26.63 7.84 15.12
N GLY A 772 -25.59 7.01 15.01
CA GLY A 772 -25.43 5.74 15.72
C GLY A 772 -26.09 4.54 15.03
N GLU A 773 -26.90 4.73 13.99
CA GLU A 773 -27.49 3.61 13.25
C GLU A 773 -26.51 2.99 12.25
N THR A 774 -26.56 1.66 12.13
CA THR A 774 -25.86 0.93 11.07
C THR A 774 -26.85 0.48 10.00
N TRP A 775 -26.51 0.75 8.74
CA TRP A 775 -27.28 0.36 7.56
C TRP A 775 -26.43 -0.41 6.57
N TYR A 776 -27.06 -1.39 5.92
CA TYR A 776 -26.49 -2.26 4.91
C TYR A 776 -27.15 -1.97 3.58
N TYR A 777 -26.36 -1.72 2.54
CA TYR A 777 -26.83 -1.45 1.19
C TYR A 777 -26.27 -2.48 0.21
N GLN A 778 -27.05 -2.81 -0.82
CA GLN A 778 -26.63 -3.69 -1.92
C GLN A 778 -27.45 -3.38 -3.16
N THR A 779 -26.89 -3.57 -4.34
CA THR A 779 -27.61 -3.39 -5.61
C THR A 779 -28.12 -4.72 -6.14
N TRP A 780 -29.40 -4.77 -6.49
CA TRP A 780 -29.99 -5.84 -7.28
C TRP A 780 -30.07 -5.40 -8.75
N TYR A 781 -29.73 -6.28 -9.69
CA TYR A 781 -29.84 -5.98 -11.11
C TYR A 781 -30.24 -7.22 -11.93
N ARG A 782 -30.79 -6.97 -13.12
CA ARG A 782 -31.08 -8.01 -14.11
C ARG A 782 -29.80 -8.58 -14.70
N ASP A 783 -29.78 -9.86 -14.97
CA ASP A 783 -28.63 -10.53 -15.58
C ASP A 783 -29.09 -11.68 -16.50
N SER A 784 -28.17 -12.30 -17.24
CA SER A 784 -28.49 -13.41 -18.16
C SER A 784 -27.35 -14.43 -18.27
N VAL A 785 -27.39 -15.49 -17.47
CA VAL A 785 -26.37 -16.55 -17.52
C VAL A 785 -26.69 -17.54 -18.64
N LEU A 786 -25.77 -17.71 -19.60
CA LEU A 786 -25.91 -18.60 -20.76
C LEU A 786 -27.19 -18.34 -21.59
N GLY A 787 -27.61 -17.08 -21.67
CA GLY A 787 -28.83 -16.67 -22.39
C GLY A 787 -30.15 -16.93 -21.64
N ILE A 788 -30.09 -17.40 -20.39
CA ILE A 788 -31.27 -17.56 -19.53
C ILE A 788 -31.41 -16.32 -18.64
N PRO A 789 -32.54 -15.58 -18.71
CA PRO A 789 -32.77 -14.43 -17.85
C PRO A 789 -32.75 -14.80 -16.38
N THR A 790 -32.00 -14.03 -15.59
CA THR A 790 -31.89 -14.16 -14.14
C THR A 790 -31.74 -12.77 -13.51
N SER A 791 -31.36 -12.72 -12.25
CA SER A 791 -30.85 -11.53 -11.58
C SER A 791 -29.52 -11.82 -10.92
N ASN A 792 -28.84 -10.76 -10.52
CA ASN A 792 -27.62 -10.84 -9.75
C ASN A 792 -27.56 -9.67 -8.74
N PHE A 793 -26.55 -9.68 -7.88
CA PHE A 793 -26.33 -8.67 -6.86
C PHE A 793 -24.89 -8.15 -6.93
N SER A 794 -24.69 -6.90 -6.55
CA SER A 794 -23.35 -6.42 -6.19
C SER A 794 -22.90 -7.05 -4.87
N ASP A 795 -21.68 -6.78 -4.43
CA ASP A 795 -21.35 -6.91 -3.00
C ASP A 795 -22.18 -5.90 -2.18
N GLY A 796 -22.13 -6.01 -0.86
CA GLY A 796 -22.82 -5.09 0.02
C GLY A 796 -21.87 -4.08 0.65
N ILE A 797 -22.44 -3.02 1.21
CA ILE A 797 -21.71 -2.04 2.02
C ILE A 797 -22.46 -1.77 3.33
N ARG A 798 -21.74 -1.86 4.44
CA ARG A 798 -22.18 -1.57 5.80
C ARG A 798 -21.71 -0.17 6.17
N ILE A 799 -22.63 0.71 6.51
CA ILE A 799 -22.38 2.09 6.87
C ILE A 799 -22.84 2.30 8.31
N ALA A 800 -21.93 2.69 9.20
CA ALA A 800 -22.28 3.21 10.51
C ALA A 800 -22.40 4.74 10.41
N PHE A 801 -23.62 5.26 10.54
CA PHE A 801 -23.86 6.69 10.46
C PHE A 801 -23.50 7.37 11.78
N GLN A 802 -22.81 8.50 11.67
CA GLN A 802 -22.41 9.36 12.78
C GLN A 802 -23.40 10.49 13.01
#